data_AF-A0A0Q9LCV9-F1
#
_entry.id   AF-A0A0Q9LCV9-F1
#
_cell.length_a   1.000
_cell.length_b   1.000
_cell.length_c   1.000
_cell.angle_alpha   90.00
_cell.angle_beta   90.00
_cell.angle_gamma   90.00
#
_symmetry.space_group_name_H-M   'P 1'
#
loop_
_entity.id
_entity.type
_entity.pdbx_description
1 polymer ?
#
loop_
_entity_poly.entity_id
_entity_poly.type
_entity_poly.pdbx_seq_one_letter_code
_entity_poly.pdbx_strand_id
1 'polypeptide(L)'
;MQHSATTPAAAVPLPPVAKKVPAQRTHHGDTFVDDYEWLRDKESEEVVAHLKAENAYQEAVTAHQEPLREAIFQEIKGRTQETDLSVPNRKDGWWYFSRSAEGKEYGVQCRVRAQDTGNPVADWTPPAVEAGVEIPGEEVLLDGNVEAEGKPFFSVGGTAVTVDGNLYAYAVDNSGDERFTLRIKDLRTGELLPDVIENVFYGVSFSPDGTRIFYTVVDDSWRPYQVKAHVLGTPVADDAVIYQEDDVAMWLGFELSSDRRHLVLGIGCSEYSETRMLRFDDPEDRLTTVISRDERVLYEAEPFLLDGQERIVITHNRNAVNSMVSLVDPAELTKPLAEQHWTTVVEHSDDVRVNGAGVTSTHLVVSIRKDTIERVQVMSLAGLGTPAQEPPVEPAFEEELYTSGVGGSDYEAPVIRLGYTSYFTPSRVYDFVLPTAEQPAGELLLRKESPVLGGYDPADYVATREWAEAADGTKVPLSVLRRRSVARDSTAAGLIYGYGSYELSMDPGFGVARLSLLDRGIVFVIAHIRGGGELGRHWYEDGKKLTKKNTFTDFIAATDWLAASGWAAPDRIAAIGGSAGGLLMGAVANLAPEKYAAVLAQVPFVDALNTILDPELPLSALEWEEWGNPITDADVYQYMKSYTPYENVREVAYPKIAAVTSFNDTRVLYVEPAKWVQLLRSKTTGTEPIVMKIEMDGGHGGASGRYVQWHERAWDYAFIADSLGATELLPGAGLK
;
A
#
# COMPACT_ATOMS: atom_id res chain seq x y z
N MET A 1 -58.60 -18.20 -16.93
CA MET A 1 -57.55 -18.92 -16.19
C MET A 1 -56.38 -19.12 -17.14
N GLN A 2 -55.43 -18.18 -17.15
CA GLN A 2 -54.16 -18.36 -17.86
C GLN A 2 -53.16 -18.82 -16.80
N HIS A 3 -52.67 -20.05 -16.96
CA HIS A 3 -51.64 -20.61 -16.11
C HIS A 3 -50.36 -19.78 -16.29
N SER A 4 -49.95 -19.11 -15.22
CA SER A 4 -48.62 -18.56 -15.07
C SER A 4 -47.64 -19.75 -15.02
N ALA A 5 -46.80 -19.86 -16.04
CA ALA A 5 -45.69 -20.79 -16.03
C ALA A 5 -44.60 -20.19 -15.13
N THR A 6 -44.50 -20.69 -13.90
CA THR A 6 -43.33 -20.50 -13.04
C THR A 6 -42.12 -21.11 -13.74
N THR A 7 -41.19 -20.25 -14.16
CA THR A 7 -39.84 -20.64 -14.55
C THR A 7 -39.21 -21.42 -13.39
N PRO A 8 -38.66 -22.63 -13.61
CA PRO A 8 -38.01 -23.36 -12.53
C PRO A 8 -36.79 -22.55 -12.06
N ALA A 9 -36.73 -22.29 -10.75
CA ALA A 9 -35.52 -21.73 -10.14
C ALA A 9 -34.35 -22.66 -10.50
N ALA A 10 -33.31 -22.10 -11.12
CA ALA A 10 -32.10 -22.86 -11.41
C ALA A 10 -31.58 -23.46 -10.08
N ALA A 11 -31.34 -24.78 -10.07
CA ALA A 11 -30.79 -25.43 -8.90
C ALA A 11 -29.40 -24.83 -8.63
N VAL A 12 -29.22 -24.22 -7.45
CA VAL A 12 -27.91 -23.73 -7.00
C VAL A 12 -26.94 -24.91 -7.01
N PRO A 13 -25.79 -24.84 -7.71
CA PRO A 13 -24.85 -25.95 -7.79
C PRO A 13 -24.31 -26.28 -6.40
N LEU A 14 -23.90 -27.53 -6.19
CA LEU A 14 -23.18 -27.91 -4.98
C LEU A 14 -21.76 -27.32 -5.03
N PRO A 15 -21.19 -26.91 -3.88
CA PRO A 15 -19.81 -26.43 -3.83
C PRO A 15 -18.84 -27.53 -4.30
N PRO A 16 -17.76 -27.20 -5.01
CA PRO A 16 -16.69 -28.13 -5.32
C PRO A 16 -16.08 -28.67 -4.04
N VAL A 17 -15.90 -29.99 -3.99
CA VAL A 17 -15.32 -30.68 -2.84
C VAL A 17 -13.94 -31.18 -3.24
N ALA A 18 -12.90 -30.62 -2.62
CA ALA A 18 -11.55 -31.12 -2.74
C ALA A 18 -11.43 -32.49 -2.05
N LYS A 19 -10.70 -33.41 -2.69
CA LYS A 19 -10.31 -34.66 -2.03
C LYS A 19 -9.43 -34.35 -0.81
N LYS A 20 -9.47 -35.24 0.18
CA LYS A 20 -8.59 -35.20 1.35
C LYS A 20 -7.38 -36.08 1.10
N VAL A 21 -6.19 -35.49 1.11
CA VAL A 21 -4.91 -36.18 0.99
C VAL A 21 -4.09 -35.80 2.22
N PRO A 22 -4.10 -36.60 3.29
CA PRO A 22 -3.43 -36.24 4.54
C PRO A 22 -1.92 -36.04 4.33
N ALA A 23 -1.47 -34.81 4.53
CA ALA A 23 -0.07 -34.44 4.70
C ALA A 23 0.18 -34.11 6.17
N GLN A 24 1.36 -34.46 6.70
CA GLN A 24 1.70 -34.18 8.09
C GLN A 24 2.85 -33.18 8.13
N ARG A 25 2.68 -32.11 8.91
CA ARG A 25 3.79 -31.26 9.35
C ARG A 25 4.01 -31.45 10.84
N THR A 26 5.27 -31.61 11.27
CA THR A 26 5.62 -31.78 12.68
C THR A 26 6.70 -30.78 13.08
N HIS A 27 6.38 -29.91 14.04
CA HIS A 27 7.32 -28.94 14.62
C HIS A 27 7.16 -28.94 16.14
N HIS A 28 8.28 -28.82 16.87
CA HIS A 28 8.30 -28.78 18.34
C HIS A 28 7.50 -29.92 19.02
N GLY A 29 7.42 -31.09 18.38
CA GLY A 29 6.67 -32.26 18.86
C GLY A 29 5.16 -32.22 18.64
N ASP A 30 4.63 -31.19 17.97
CA ASP A 30 3.24 -31.05 17.57
C ASP A 30 3.07 -31.44 16.09
N THR A 31 2.22 -32.43 15.83
CA THR A 31 1.89 -32.88 14.46
C THR A 31 0.53 -32.32 14.04
N PHE A 32 0.52 -31.53 12.98
CA PHE A 32 -0.70 -31.06 12.32
C PHE A 32 -0.94 -31.87 11.04
N VAL A 33 -2.19 -32.30 10.82
CA VAL A 33 -2.61 -33.04 9.63
C VAL A 33 -3.35 -32.09 8.71
N ASP A 34 -2.77 -31.84 7.54
CA ASP A 34 -3.32 -31.02 6.49
C ASP A 34 -3.91 -31.89 5.39
N ASP A 35 -5.23 -31.89 5.26
CA ASP A 35 -5.94 -32.68 4.25
C ASP A 35 -5.84 -32.08 2.83
N TYR A 36 -5.40 -30.83 2.69
CA TYR A 36 -5.56 -30.02 1.48
C TYR A 36 -4.24 -29.46 0.92
N GLU A 37 -3.09 -29.79 1.51
CA GLU A 37 -1.77 -29.34 1.06
C GLU A 37 -1.46 -29.67 -0.40
N TRP A 38 -2.07 -30.73 -0.95
CA TRP A 38 -1.95 -31.08 -2.37
C TRP A 38 -2.40 -29.95 -3.33
N LEU A 39 -3.20 -28.98 -2.86
CA LEU A 39 -3.62 -27.81 -3.63
C LEU A 39 -2.47 -26.83 -3.93
N ARG A 40 -1.30 -26.97 -3.29
CA ARG A 40 -0.11 -26.14 -3.53
C ARG A 40 0.55 -26.39 -4.89
N ASP A 41 0.34 -27.58 -5.47
CA ASP A 41 0.95 -27.96 -6.74
C ASP A 41 0.36 -27.15 -7.90
N LYS A 42 0.96 -25.98 -8.16
CA LYS A 42 0.52 -25.00 -9.14
C LYS A 42 0.48 -25.55 -10.57
N GLU A 43 1.34 -26.51 -10.88
CA GLU A 43 1.45 -27.16 -12.21
C GLU A 43 0.44 -28.30 -12.39
N SER A 44 -0.28 -28.69 -11.35
CA SER A 44 -1.26 -29.78 -11.41
C SER A 44 -2.53 -29.37 -12.16
N GLU A 45 -2.84 -30.10 -13.24
CA GLU A 45 -4.10 -29.95 -13.97
C GLU A 45 -5.32 -30.17 -13.06
N GLU A 46 -5.21 -31.02 -12.03
CA GLU A 46 -6.28 -31.26 -11.06
C GLU A 46 -6.53 -30.04 -10.17
N VAL A 47 -5.46 -29.34 -9.74
CA VAL A 47 -5.57 -28.10 -8.97
C VAL A 47 -6.19 -27.01 -9.83
N VAL A 48 -5.72 -26.80 -11.06
CA VAL A 48 -6.29 -25.82 -11.99
C VAL A 48 -7.76 -26.11 -12.27
N ALA A 49 -8.13 -27.38 -12.46
CA ALA A 49 -9.52 -27.78 -12.65
C ALA A 49 -10.39 -27.50 -11.41
N HIS A 50 -9.86 -27.74 -10.20
CA HIS A 50 -10.53 -27.43 -8.95
C HIS A 50 -10.79 -25.92 -8.80
N LEU A 51 -9.77 -25.09 -9.04
CA LEU A 51 -9.87 -23.63 -8.96
C LEU A 51 -10.88 -23.05 -9.98
N LYS A 52 -10.92 -23.59 -11.21
CA LYS A 52 -11.95 -23.23 -12.19
C LYS A 52 -13.36 -23.64 -11.75
N ALA A 53 -13.50 -24.79 -11.08
CA ALA A 53 -14.77 -25.22 -10.51
C ALA A 53 -15.22 -24.30 -9.36
N GLU A 54 -14.28 -23.78 -8.55
CA GLU A 54 -14.57 -22.78 -7.53
C GLU A 54 -15.14 -21.49 -8.12
N ASN A 55 -14.50 -20.96 -9.17
CA ASN A 55 -15.03 -19.79 -9.90
C ASN A 55 -16.43 -20.06 -10.45
N ALA A 56 -16.67 -21.21 -11.07
CA ALA A 56 -17.99 -21.56 -11.61
C ALA A 56 -19.07 -21.66 -10.52
N TYR A 57 -18.72 -22.18 -9.34
CA TYR A 57 -19.63 -22.22 -8.19
C TYR A 57 -19.91 -20.82 -7.64
N GLN A 58 -18.88 -20.01 -7.44
CA GLN A 58 -19.01 -18.63 -7.01
C GLN A 58 -19.90 -17.83 -7.97
N GLU A 59 -19.65 -17.92 -9.28
CA GLU A 59 -20.44 -17.25 -10.31
C GLU A 59 -21.92 -17.63 -10.20
N ALA A 60 -22.22 -18.93 -10.09
CA ALA A 60 -23.59 -19.42 -9.98
C ALA A 60 -24.30 -18.98 -8.68
N VAL A 61 -23.62 -19.02 -7.53
CA VAL A 61 -24.18 -18.61 -6.22
C VAL A 61 -24.45 -17.11 -6.15
N THR A 62 -23.69 -16.32 -6.91
CA THR A 62 -23.75 -14.86 -6.85
C THR A 62 -24.31 -14.24 -8.12
N ALA A 63 -24.85 -15.05 -9.04
CA ALA A 63 -25.36 -14.59 -10.34
C ALA A 63 -26.48 -13.55 -10.21
N HIS A 64 -27.30 -13.61 -9.17
CA HIS A 64 -28.36 -12.64 -8.93
C HIS A 64 -27.83 -11.24 -8.58
N GLN A 65 -26.56 -11.12 -8.20
CA GLN A 65 -25.92 -9.86 -7.84
C GLN A 65 -25.47 -9.07 -9.08
N GLU A 66 -25.51 -9.67 -10.28
CA GLU A 66 -25.00 -9.05 -11.51
C GLU A 66 -25.60 -7.66 -11.81
N PRO A 67 -26.92 -7.43 -11.68
CA PRO A 67 -27.48 -6.09 -11.86
C PRO A 67 -26.92 -5.06 -10.86
N LEU A 68 -26.64 -5.48 -9.63
CA LEU A 68 -26.05 -4.62 -8.61
C LEU A 68 -24.58 -4.34 -8.89
N ARG A 69 -23.81 -5.32 -9.36
CA ARG A 69 -22.43 -5.14 -9.80
C ARG A 69 -22.34 -4.13 -10.93
N GLU A 70 -23.18 -4.29 -11.95
CA GLU A 70 -23.21 -3.37 -13.08
C GLU A 70 -23.62 -1.96 -12.63
N ALA A 71 -24.62 -1.84 -11.74
CA ALA A 71 -24.99 -0.54 -11.18
C ALA A 71 -23.82 0.13 -10.45
N ILE A 72 -23.12 -0.60 -9.56
CA ILE A 72 -21.97 -0.07 -8.82
C ILE A 72 -20.82 0.28 -9.77
N PHE A 73 -20.55 -0.54 -10.78
CA PHE A 73 -19.56 -0.24 -11.81
C PHE A 73 -19.89 1.07 -12.56
N GLN A 74 -21.13 1.22 -13.04
CA GLN A 74 -21.56 2.44 -13.72
C GLN A 74 -21.55 3.66 -12.80
N GLU A 75 -21.83 3.47 -11.51
CA GLU A 75 -21.71 4.52 -10.49
C GLU A 75 -20.24 4.95 -10.25
N ILE A 76 -19.29 4.00 -10.22
CA ILE A 76 -17.86 4.31 -10.13
C ILE A 76 -17.41 5.07 -11.38
N LYS A 77 -17.72 4.52 -12.55
CA LYS A 77 -17.39 5.10 -13.85
C LYS A 77 -18.00 6.51 -14.00
N GLY A 78 -19.29 6.65 -13.74
CA GLY A 78 -20.04 7.90 -13.87
C GLY A 78 -19.62 9.01 -12.89
N ARG A 79 -18.89 8.68 -11.82
CA ARG A 79 -18.27 9.64 -10.90
C ARG A 79 -16.79 9.94 -11.22
N THR A 80 -16.18 9.19 -12.14
CA THR A 80 -14.74 9.30 -12.43
C THR A 80 -14.50 10.06 -13.72
N GLN A 81 -13.60 11.04 -13.70
CA GLN A 81 -13.11 11.66 -14.93
C GLN A 81 -12.09 10.74 -15.62
N GLU A 82 -12.49 10.15 -16.74
CA GLU A 82 -11.69 9.12 -17.42
C GLU A 82 -10.53 9.70 -18.25
N THR A 83 -10.78 10.81 -18.93
CA THR A 83 -9.74 11.57 -19.64
C THR A 83 -9.22 12.65 -18.72
N ASP A 84 -7.98 12.52 -18.24
CA ASP A 84 -7.42 13.39 -17.21
C ASP A 84 -5.88 13.44 -17.27
N LEU A 85 -5.29 14.43 -16.60
CA LEU A 85 -3.85 14.65 -16.48
C LEU A 85 -3.42 14.80 -15.01
N SER A 86 -2.28 14.24 -14.63
CA SER A 86 -1.66 14.59 -13.36
C SER A 86 -1.15 16.04 -13.36
N VAL A 87 -0.95 16.63 -12.18
CA VAL A 87 -0.25 17.92 -12.08
C VAL A 87 1.21 17.72 -12.49
N PRO A 88 1.75 18.48 -13.46
CA PRO A 88 3.11 18.31 -13.92
C PRO A 88 4.12 18.62 -12.81
N ASN A 89 5.05 17.71 -12.56
CA ASN A 89 6.14 17.87 -11.60
C ASN A 89 7.41 18.30 -12.32
N ARG A 90 8.06 19.36 -11.85
CA ARG A 90 9.30 19.83 -12.44
C ARG A 90 10.46 19.04 -11.85
N LYS A 91 11.31 18.55 -12.73
CA LYS A 91 12.59 17.95 -12.39
C LYS A 91 13.60 18.40 -13.44
N ASP A 92 14.68 19.04 -12.98
CA ASP A 92 15.68 19.65 -13.85
C ASP A 92 15.03 20.61 -14.89
N GLY A 93 15.31 20.40 -16.18
CA GLY A 93 14.82 21.21 -17.31
C GLY A 93 13.44 20.81 -17.87
N TRP A 94 12.68 19.96 -17.17
CA TRP A 94 11.46 19.34 -17.71
C TRP A 94 10.33 19.31 -16.68
N TRP A 95 9.10 19.38 -17.19
CA TRP A 95 7.86 19.06 -16.47
C TRP A 95 7.42 17.66 -16.86
N TYR A 96 7.25 16.76 -15.91
CA TYR A 96 6.80 15.38 -16.10
C TYR A 96 5.37 15.20 -15.59
N PHE A 97 4.54 14.46 -16.32
CA PHE A 97 3.15 14.20 -15.95
C PHE A 97 2.65 12.91 -16.58
N SER A 98 1.52 12.43 -16.10
CA SER A 98 0.81 11.30 -16.70
C SER A 98 -0.55 11.74 -17.26
N ARG A 99 -1.00 11.02 -18.29
CA ARG A 99 -2.34 11.14 -18.88
C ARG A 99 -3.11 9.85 -18.70
N SER A 100 -4.42 9.96 -18.59
CA SER A 100 -5.36 8.89 -18.89
C SER A 100 -6.32 9.34 -19.99
N ALA A 101 -6.84 8.38 -20.76
CA ALA A 101 -7.81 8.65 -21.82
C ALA A 101 -9.02 7.74 -21.64
N GLU A 102 -10.22 8.22 -21.94
CA GLU A 102 -11.44 7.41 -21.95
C GLU A 102 -11.29 6.18 -22.86
N GLY A 103 -11.81 5.04 -22.40
CA GLY A 103 -11.71 3.74 -23.07
C GLY A 103 -10.33 3.10 -23.04
N LYS A 104 -9.37 3.65 -22.29
CA LYS A 104 -8.00 3.11 -22.14
C LYS A 104 -7.74 2.62 -20.72
N GLU A 105 -7.00 1.52 -20.61
CA GLU A 105 -6.72 0.83 -19.33
C GLU A 105 -5.53 1.44 -18.59
N TYR A 106 -4.55 1.96 -19.33
CA TYR A 106 -3.24 2.33 -18.80
C TYR A 106 -2.91 3.81 -19.03
N GLY A 107 -2.08 4.35 -18.14
CA GLY A 107 -1.60 5.72 -18.23
C GLY A 107 -0.53 5.91 -19.32
N VAL A 108 -0.41 7.14 -19.80
CA VAL A 108 0.66 7.59 -20.69
C VAL A 108 1.57 8.52 -19.91
N GLN A 109 2.87 8.24 -19.88
CA GLN A 109 3.88 9.11 -19.25
C GLN A 109 4.39 10.11 -20.27
N CYS A 110 4.31 11.39 -19.92
CA CYS A 110 4.63 12.51 -20.79
C CYS A 110 5.59 13.49 -20.11
N ARG A 111 6.20 14.34 -20.92
CA ARG A 111 6.92 15.52 -20.44
C ARG A 111 6.77 16.71 -21.36
N VAL A 112 7.08 17.89 -20.86
CA VAL A 112 7.23 19.13 -21.65
C VAL A 112 8.40 19.94 -21.13
N ARG A 113 9.09 20.67 -22.01
CA ARG A 113 10.26 21.46 -21.62
C ARG A 113 9.88 22.56 -20.63
N ALA A 114 10.63 22.69 -19.55
CA ALA A 114 10.47 23.81 -18.62
C ALA A 114 11.00 25.12 -19.21
N GLN A 115 10.47 26.24 -18.72
CA GLN A 115 10.95 27.57 -19.05
C GLN A 115 11.65 28.16 -17.82
N ASP A 116 12.79 28.80 -18.06
CA ASP A 116 13.55 29.53 -17.05
C ASP A 116 13.44 31.02 -17.33
N THR A 117 12.40 31.62 -16.76
CA THR A 117 12.10 33.06 -16.88
C THR A 117 12.97 33.91 -15.95
N GLY A 118 13.62 33.28 -14.96
CA GLY A 118 14.42 33.96 -13.93
C GLY A 118 13.60 34.44 -12.74
N ASN A 119 12.29 34.16 -12.70
CA ASN A 119 11.45 34.33 -11.52
C ASN A 119 11.26 32.95 -10.87
N PRO A 120 11.82 32.70 -9.68
CA PRO A 120 11.80 31.37 -9.06
C PRO A 120 10.38 30.80 -8.91
N VAL A 121 9.41 31.57 -8.42
CA VAL A 121 8.05 31.04 -8.22
C VAL A 121 7.37 30.76 -9.56
N ALA A 122 7.56 31.62 -10.55
CA ALA A 122 7.00 31.40 -11.88
C ALA A 122 7.63 30.20 -12.59
N ASP A 123 8.94 30.02 -12.44
CA ASP A 123 9.71 28.92 -13.03
C ASP A 123 9.30 27.56 -12.43
N TRP A 124 8.86 27.55 -11.17
CA TRP A 124 8.34 26.37 -10.47
C TRP A 124 6.81 26.30 -10.44
N THR A 125 6.11 27.13 -11.22
CA THR A 125 4.67 27.01 -11.40
C THR A 125 4.37 26.03 -12.56
N PRO A 126 3.63 24.93 -12.31
CA PRO A 126 3.36 23.95 -13.35
C PRO A 126 2.50 24.54 -14.47
N PRO A 127 2.67 24.08 -15.73
CA PRO A 127 1.77 24.46 -16.81
C PRO A 127 0.34 24.03 -16.48
N ALA A 128 -0.63 24.86 -16.87
CA ALA A 128 -2.04 24.55 -16.66
C ALA A 128 -2.42 23.28 -17.40
N VAL A 129 -3.08 22.37 -16.70
CA VAL A 129 -3.60 21.13 -17.27
C VAL A 129 -5.08 21.25 -17.53
N GLU A 130 -5.49 20.88 -18.74
CA GLU A 130 -6.90 20.75 -19.13
C GLU A 130 -7.11 19.35 -19.71
N ALA A 131 -8.15 18.66 -19.22
CA ALA A 131 -8.47 17.31 -19.65
C ALA A 131 -8.68 17.25 -21.17
N GLY A 132 -7.97 16.34 -21.83
CA GLY A 132 -8.06 16.15 -23.29
C GLY A 132 -7.32 17.19 -24.13
N VAL A 133 -6.65 18.17 -23.51
CA VAL A 133 -5.84 19.18 -24.22
C VAL A 133 -4.37 18.79 -24.14
N GLU A 134 -3.68 18.84 -25.28
CA GLU A 134 -2.23 18.61 -25.36
C GLU A 134 -1.46 19.85 -24.90
N ILE A 135 -0.40 19.67 -24.11
CA ILE A 135 0.46 20.80 -23.76
C ILE A 135 1.38 21.08 -24.95
N PRO A 136 1.51 22.33 -25.44
CA PRO A 136 2.38 22.62 -26.57
C PRO A 136 3.83 22.15 -26.35
N GLY A 137 4.34 21.33 -27.27
CA GLY A 137 5.70 20.77 -27.18
C GLY A 137 5.82 19.56 -26.25
N GLU A 138 4.70 18.90 -25.96
CA GLU A 138 4.66 17.65 -25.22
C GLU A 138 5.37 16.50 -25.95
N GLU A 139 6.04 15.65 -25.17
CA GLU A 139 6.72 14.43 -25.60
C GLU A 139 6.20 13.23 -24.79
N VAL A 140 5.82 12.15 -25.49
CA VAL A 140 5.43 10.87 -24.86
C VAL A 140 6.69 10.06 -24.55
N LEU A 141 6.91 9.76 -23.27
CA LEU A 141 7.97 8.89 -22.80
C LEU A 141 7.58 7.42 -22.99
N LEU A 142 6.42 7.05 -22.45
CA LEU A 142 5.89 5.69 -22.43
C LEU A 142 4.36 5.70 -22.53
N ASP A 143 3.79 5.01 -23.52
CA ASP A 143 2.35 4.75 -23.58
C ASP A 143 2.09 3.32 -23.10
N GLY A 144 1.55 3.19 -21.89
CA GLY A 144 1.23 1.88 -21.31
C GLY A 144 0.21 1.09 -22.12
N ASN A 145 -0.65 1.75 -22.91
CA ASN A 145 -1.65 1.05 -23.73
C ASN A 145 -1.02 0.39 -24.95
N VAL A 146 0.00 1.02 -25.54
CA VAL A 146 0.79 0.44 -26.63
C VAL A 146 1.64 -0.70 -26.09
N GLU A 147 2.29 -0.50 -24.95
CA GLU A 147 3.12 -1.53 -24.33
C GLU A 147 2.30 -2.75 -23.87
N ALA A 148 1.05 -2.56 -23.46
CA ALA A 148 0.17 -3.64 -23.03
C ALA A 148 -0.54 -4.38 -24.19
N GLU A 149 -0.41 -3.93 -25.45
CA GLU A 149 -1.18 -4.50 -26.56
C GLU A 149 -0.90 -6.00 -26.75
N GLY A 150 -1.98 -6.80 -26.73
CA GLY A 150 -1.91 -8.26 -26.91
C GLY A 150 -1.38 -9.04 -25.70
N LYS A 151 -1.17 -8.39 -24.56
CA LYS A 151 -0.66 -9.02 -23.34
C LYS A 151 -1.77 -9.19 -22.30
N PRO A 152 -1.76 -10.29 -21.51
CA PRO A 152 -2.77 -10.55 -20.49
C PRO A 152 -2.62 -9.64 -19.26
N PHE A 153 -1.40 -9.19 -18.99
CA PHE A 153 -1.06 -8.31 -17.88
C PHE A 153 -0.05 -7.25 -18.34
N PHE A 154 -0.06 -6.09 -17.69
CA PHE A 154 0.96 -5.05 -17.87
C PHE A 154 1.12 -4.20 -16.61
N SER A 155 2.37 -4.03 -16.17
CA SER A 155 2.74 -3.09 -15.12
C SER A 155 4.11 -2.45 -15.40
N VAL A 156 4.36 -1.30 -14.77
CA VAL A 156 5.65 -0.59 -14.82
C VAL A 156 6.26 -0.64 -13.43
N GLY A 157 7.44 -1.24 -13.29
CA GLY A 157 8.14 -1.45 -12.01
C GLY A 157 9.14 -0.37 -11.64
N GLY A 158 9.51 0.50 -12.58
CA GLY A 158 10.44 1.59 -12.30
C GLY A 158 10.73 2.40 -13.53
N THR A 159 10.98 3.70 -13.35
CA THR A 159 11.37 4.61 -14.43
C THR A 159 12.42 5.59 -13.93
N ALA A 160 13.32 6.01 -14.82
CA ALA A 160 14.32 7.03 -14.54
C ALA A 160 14.64 7.83 -15.80
N VAL A 161 15.07 9.09 -15.60
CA VAL A 161 15.54 9.97 -16.68
C VAL A 161 16.90 10.52 -16.26
N THR A 162 17.84 10.60 -17.21
CA THR A 162 19.14 11.23 -16.98
C THR A 162 19.00 12.73 -16.70
N VAL A 163 19.97 13.32 -16.00
CA VAL A 163 19.95 14.76 -15.63
C VAL A 163 19.84 15.66 -16.87
N ASP A 164 20.49 15.28 -17.97
CA ASP A 164 20.43 16.01 -19.23
C ASP A 164 19.11 15.82 -20.00
N GLY A 165 18.23 14.92 -19.53
CA GLY A 165 16.95 14.61 -20.13
C GLY A 165 17.03 13.85 -21.46
N ASN A 166 18.16 13.22 -21.79
CA ASN A 166 18.32 12.55 -23.08
C ASN A 166 17.95 11.06 -23.07
N LEU A 167 18.09 10.37 -21.94
CA LEU A 167 17.79 8.94 -21.83
C LEU A 167 16.66 8.69 -20.85
N TYR A 168 15.78 7.74 -21.19
CA TYR A 168 14.70 7.26 -20.33
C TYR A 168 14.82 5.75 -20.14
N ALA A 169 14.91 5.33 -18.89
CA ALA A 169 14.86 3.94 -18.50
C ALA A 169 13.47 3.59 -17.99
N TYR A 170 12.96 2.42 -18.37
CA TYR A 170 11.70 1.89 -17.89
C TYR A 170 11.72 0.37 -17.77
N ALA A 171 11.13 -0.15 -16.70
CA ALA A 171 11.03 -1.57 -16.41
C ALA A 171 9.57 -2.04 -16.46
N VAL A 172 9.27 -3.10 -17.22
CA VAL A 172 7.89 -3.59 -17.44
C VAL A 172 7.74 -5.08 -17.12
N ASP A 173 6.59 -5.44 -16.56
CA ASP A 173 6.17 -6.82 -16.25
C ASP A 173 4.87 -7.11 -17.03
N ASN A 174 4.77 -8.30 -17.62
CA ASN A 174 3.63 -8.74 -18.42
C ASN A 174 3.00 -10.07 -17.93
N SER A 175 3.42 -10.57 -16.77
CA SER A 175 2.94 -11.81 -16.12
C SER A 175 2.38 -11.59 -14.71
N GLY A 176 2.69 -10.46 -14.07
CA GLY A 176 2.22 -10.13 -12.72
C GLY A 176 3.04 -10.79 -11.61
N ASP A 177 4.23 -11.31 -11.93
CA ASP A 177 5.13 -12.00 -10.99
C ASP A 177 6.19 -11.06 -10.37
N GLU A 178 6.08 -9.75 -10.64
CA GLU A 178 6.97 -8.70 -10.14
C GLU A 178 8.43 -8.83 -10.62
N ARG A 179 8.66 -9.50 -11.76
CA ARG A 179 9.94 -9.47 -12.48
C ARG A 179 9.83 -8.65 -13.75
N PHE A 180 10.71 -7.66 -13.85
CA PHE A 180 10.63 -6.66 -14.91
C PHE A 180 11.72 -6.86 -15.95
N THR A 181 11.42 -6.49 -17.20
CA THR A 181 12.42 -6.23 -18.23
C THR A 181 12.68 -4.73 -18.32
N LEU A 182 13.91 -4.33 -18.01
CA LEU A 182 14.39 -2.96 -18.08
C LEU A 182 14.96 -2.65 -19.48
N ARG A 183 14.50 -1.55 -20.07
CA ARG A 183 14.94 -1.03 -21.37
C ARG A 183 15.29 0.45 -21.26
N ILE A 184 16.16 0.90 -22.16
CA ILE A 184 16.57 2.30 -22.25
C ILE A 184 16.16 2.87 -23.60
N LYS A 185 15.54 4.05 -23.60
CA LYS A 185 15.10 4.80 -24.77
C LYS A 185 15.91 6.09 -24.89
N ASP A 186 16.48 6.34 -26.07
CA ASP A 186 17.02 7.65 -26.41
C ASP A 186 15.88 8.59 -26.78
N LEU A 187 15.64 9.60 -25.95
CA LEU A 187 14.52 10.53 -26.13
C LEU A 187 14.75 11.52 -27.28
N ARG A 188 15.97 11.62 -27.82
CA ARG A 188 16.29 12.49 -28.96
C ARG A 188 15.87 11.85 -30.28
N THR A 189 15.97 10.52 -30.37
CA THR A 189 15.63 9.75 -31.58
C THR A 189 14.31 9.00 -31.44
N GLY A 190 13.88 8.71 -30.21
CA GLY A 190 12.76 7.84 -29.88
C GLY A 190 13.09 6.35 -29.95
N GLU A 191 14.34 5.98 -30.27
CA GLU A 191 14.77 4.60 -30.44
C GLU A 191 15.19 3.95 -29.11
N LEU A 192 15.00 2.64 -29.00
CA LEU A 192 15.55 1.86 -27.89
C LEU A 192 17.03 1.63 -28.11
N LEU A 193 17.82 1.79 -27.04
CA LEU A 193 19.20 1.34 -27.03
C LEU A 193 19.27 -0.20 -27.03
N PRO A 194 20.40 -0.80 -27.44
CA PRO A 194 20.58 -2.27 -27.43
C PRO A 194 20.50 -2.90 -26.04
N ASP A 195 20.69 -2.11 -24.99
CA ASP A 195 20.74 -2.52 -23.59
C ASP A 195 19.36 -3.00 -23.12
N VAL A 196 19.29 -4.28 -22.73
CA VAL A 196 18.10 -4.94 -22.19
C VAL A 196 18.50 -5.77 -20.98
N ILE A 197 17.91 -5.46 -19.83
CA ILE A 197 18.23 -6.13 -18.55
C ILE A 197 16.97 -6.86 -18.09
N GLU A 198 17.03 -8.19 -18.05
CA GLU A 198 15.92 -9.04 -17.65
C GLU A 198 15.99 -9.39 -16.16
N ASN A 199 14.85 -9.79 -15.58
CA ASN A 199 14.74 -10.24 -14.19
C ASN A 199 15.18 -9.19 -13.16
N VAL A 200 14.90 -7.91 -13.43
CA VAL A 200 15.08 -6.85 -12.42
C VAL A 200 13.85 -6.75 -11.53
N PHE A 201 14.05 -6.20 -10.34
CA PHE A 201 12.99 -5.85 -9.41
C PHE A 201 12.57 -4.38 -9.55
N TYR A 202 11.69 -3.90 -8.69
CA TYR A 202 11.36 -2.48 -8.59
C TYR A 202 12.60 -1.62 -8.31
N GLY A 203 12.56 -0.37 -8.78
CA GLY A 203 13.60 0.62 -8.53
C GLY A 203 14.68 0.65 -9.61
N VAL A 204 14.83 1.81 -10.24
CA VAL A 204 15.82 2.08 -11.28
C VAL A 204 16.32 3.51 -11.11
N SER A 205 17.63 3.76 -11.23
CA SER A 205 18.17 5.12 -11.25
C SER A 205 19.40 5.22 -12.13
N PHE A 206 19.56 6.34 -12.82
CA PHE A 206 20.82 6.66 -13.48
C PHE A 206 21.83 7.24 -12.48
N SER A 207 23.12 7.01 -12.71
CA SER A 207 24.16 7.85 -12.13
C SER A 207 23.97 9.32 -12.59
N PRO A 208 24.44 10.31 -11.81
CA PRO A 208 24.28 11.72 -12.18
C PRO A 208 24.89 12.10 -13.54
N ASP A 209 25.97 11.41 -13.95
CA ASP A 209 26.62 11.59 -15.25
C ASP A 209 25.92 10.85 -16.41
N GLY A 210 24.89 10.04 -16.11
CA GLY A 210 24.11 9.29 -17.07
C GLY A 210 24.83 8.10 -17.71
N THR A 211 25.99 7.68 -17.19
CA THR A 211 26.79 6.60 -17.78
C THR A 211 26.41 5.21 -17.25
N ARG A 212 25.85 5.15 -16.04
CA ARG A 212 25.46 3.91 -15.36
C ARG A 212 23.98 3.92 -15.01
N ILE A 213 23.40 2.73 -14.93
CA ILE A 213 22.07 2.50 -14.39
C ILE A 213 22.17 1.51 -13.23
N PHE A 214 21.58 1.87 -12.10
CA PHE A 214 21.45 1.03 -10.91
C PHE A 214 20.09 0.36 -10.91
N TYR A 215 20.08 -0.92 -10.56
CA TYR A 215 18.88 -1.75 -10.51
C TYR A 215 19.02 -2.83 -9.45
N THR A 216 17.89 -3.33 -8.98
CA THR A 216 17.83 -4.40 -7.97
C THR A 216 17.48 -5.73 -8.64
N VAL A 217 17.97 -6.84 -8.10
CA VAL A 217 17.53 -8.20 -8.47
C VAL A 217 17.10 -8.98 -7.23
N VAL A 218 16.17 -9.92 -7.44
CA VAL A 218 15.66 -10.79 -6.37
C VAL A 218 16.36 -12.15 -6.33
N ASP A 219 16.37 -12.77 -5.16
CA ASP A 219 16.79 -14.16 -4.98
C ASP A 219 15.64 -15.15 -5.31
N ASP A 220 15.87 -16.45 -5.09
CA ASP A 220 14.90 -17.50 -5.37
C ASP A 220 13.62 -17.39 -4.51
N SER A 221 13.66 -16.65 -3.40
CA SER A 221 12.53 -16.31 -2.53
C SER A 221 11.86 -14.97 -2.89
N TRP A 222 12.13 -14.41 -4.08
CA TRP A 222 11.59 -13.11 -4.50
C TRP A 222 12.01 -11.91 -3.62
N ARG A 223 13.02 -12.08 -2.76
CA ARG A 223 13.54 -11.00 -1.93
C ARG A 223 14.60 -10.21 -2.69
N PRO A 224 14.52 -8.87 -2.73
CA PRO A 224 15.58 -8.07 -3.32
C PRO A 224 16.84 -8.20 -2.47
N TYR A 225 17.92 -8.69 -3.08
CA TYR A 225 19.15 -9.05 -2.37
C TYR A 225 20.42 -8.52 -3.01
N GLN A 226 20.38 -8.06 -4.27
CA GLN A 226 21.53 -7.39 -4.89
C GLN A 226 21.13 -6.07 -5.51
N VAL A 227 21.99 -5.06 -5.33
CA VAL A 227 22.01 -3.85 -6.16
C VAL A 227 23.17 -3.98 -7.14
N LYS A 228 22.85 -3.88 -8.43
CA LYS A 228 23.82 -3.97 -9.52
C LYS A 228 23.90 -2.65 -10.27
N ALA A 229 25.03 -2.43 -10.94
CA ALA A 229 25.24 -1.31 -11.82
C ALA A 229 25.60 -1.80 -13.23
N HIS A 230 24.82 -1.36 -14.21
CA HIS A 230 25.07 -1.58 -15.61
C HIS A 230 25.71 -0.34 -16.24
N VAL A 231 26.79 -0.54 -17.00
CA VAL A 231 27.43 0.51 -17.79
C VAL A 231 26.82 0.47 -19.20
N LEU A 232 26.24 1.59 -19.64
CA LEU A 232 25.53 1.62 -20.93
C LEU A 232 26.45 1.21 -22.10
N GLY A 233 25.93 0.36 -22.97
CA GLY A 233 26.62 -0.18 -24.15
C GLY A 233 27.52 -1.38 -23.88
N THR A 234 27.55 -1.89 -22.65
CA THR A 234 28.34 -3.09 -22.27
C THR A 234 27.44 -4.33 -22.13
N PRO A 235 27.98 -5.56 -22.22
CA PRO A 235 27.21 -6.76 -21.94
C PRO A 235 26.67 -6.78 -20.50
N VAL A 236 25.39 -7.09 -20.30
CA VAL A 236 24.75 -7.21 -18.96
C VAL A 236 25.45 -8.23 -18.05
N ALA A 237 26.12 -9.24 -18.64
CA ALA A 237 26.92 -10.20 -17.89
C ALA A 237 28.15 -9.58 -17.19
N ASP A 238 28.58 -8.40 -17.63
CA ASP A 238 29.71 -7.66 -17.06
C ASP A 238 29.27 -6.67 -15.96
N ASP A 239 27.97 -6.57 -15.68
CA ASP A 239 27.42 -5.65 -14.68
C ASP A 239 28.00 -5.92 -13.29
N ALA A 240 28.48 -4.86 -12.65
CA ALA A 240 29.06 -4.94 -11.31
C ALA A 240 27.97 -5.13 -10.25
N VAL A 241 28.21 -6.01 -9.28
CA VAL A 241 27.43 -6.09 -8.04
C VAL A 241 27.96 -5.01 -7.09
N ILE A 242 27.14 -4.00 -6.80
CA ILE A 242 27.48 -2.92 -5.87
C ILE A 242 27.38 -3.41 -4.43
N TYR A 243 26.32 -4.16 -4.13
CA TYR A 243 26.12 -4.78 -2.84
C TYR A 243 25.25 -6.03 -2.97
N GLN A 244 25.49 -7.01 -2.08
CA GLN A 244 24.70 -8.22 -1.92
C GLN A 244 24.36 -8.40 -0.44
N GLU A 245 23.09 -8.68 -0.15
CA GLU A 245 22.56 -8.98 1.17
C GLU A 245 22.22 -10.47 1.30
N ASP A 246 23.05 -11.19 2.05
CA ASP A 246 22.93 -12.63 2.23
C ASP A 246 21.98 -13.02 3.38
N ASP A 247 21.64 -12.10 4.28
CA ASP A 247 20.66 -12.37 5.34
C ASP A 247 19.24 -12.35 4.76
N VAL A 248 18.61 -13.52 4.71
CA VAL A 248 17.24 -13.72 4.21
C VAL A 248 16.18 -12.94 4.98
N ALA A 249 16.49 -12.48 6.20
CA ALA A 249 15.61 -11.64 7.00
C ALA A 249 15.76 -10.13 6.70
N MET A 250 16.57 -9.75 5.70
CA MET A 250 16.84 -8.35 5.34
C MET A 250 16.35 -8.01 3.95
N TRP A 251 15.62 -6.91 3.84
CA TRP A 251 15.21 -6.31 2.57
C TRP A 251 16.27 -5.31 2.10
N LEU A 252 16.71 -5.41 0.85
CA LEU A 252 17.63 -4.46 0.23
C LEU A 252 16.90 -3.54 -0.75
N GLY A 253 17.15 -2.24 -0.65
CA GLY A 253 16.74 -1.23 -1.62
C GLY A 253 17.81 -0.16 -1.82
N PHE A 254 17.58 0.74 -2.77
CA PHE A 254 18.45 1.90 -2.96
C PHE A 254 17.67 3.11 -3.46
N GLU A 255 18.25 4.28 -3.22
CA GLU A 255 17.82 5.55 -3.78
C GLU A 255 19.01 6.48 -4.03
N LEU A 256 18.76 7.62 -4.66
CA LEU A 256 19.73 8.71 -4.75
C LEU A 256 19.45 9.70 -3.62
N SER A 257 20.50 10.25 -3.00
CA SER A 257 20.32 11.42 -2.12
C SER A 257 19.68 12.57 -2.88
N SER A 258 18.95 13.47 -2.20
CA SER A 258 18.24 14.58 -2.83
C SER A 258 19.18 15.47 -3.67
N ASP A 259 20.41 15.69 -3.19
CA ASP A 259 21.46 16.44 -3.90
C ASP A 259 22.20 15.62 -5.00
N ARG A 260 21.80 14.35 -5.19
CA ARG A 260 22.34 13.36 -6.15
C ARG A 260 23.84 13.13 -6.01
N ARG A 261 24.43 13.35 -4.84
CA ARG A 261 25.86 13.11 -4.57
C ARG A 261 26.13 11.68 -4.13
N HIS A 262 25.12 10.98 -3.63
CA HIS A 262 25.23 9.61 -3.12
C HIS A 262 24.20 8.67 -3.74
N LEU A 263 24.61 7.41 -3.89
CA LEU A 263 23.72 6.25 -3.91
C LEU A 263 23.57 5.79 -2.46
N VAL A 264 22.35 5.74 -1.95
CA VAL A 264 22.02 5.35 -0.58
C VAL A 264 21.36 3.97 -0.63
N LEU A 265 22.00 2.97 -0.02
CA LEU A 265 21.49 1.60 0.10
C LEU A 265 20.82 1.44 1.46
N GLY A 266 19.52 1.14 1.45
CA GLY A 266 18.77 0.78 2.64
C GLY A 266 18.69 -0.73 2.80
N ILE A 267 19.13 -1.25 3.95
CA ILE A 267 19.04 -2.66 4.29
C ILE A 267 18.28 -2.77 5.60
N GLY A 268 17.23 -3.58 5.70
CA GLY A 268 16.58 -3.72 7.00
C GLY A 268 15.37 -4.63 7.05
N CYS A 269 14.81 -4.69 8.26
CA CYS A 269 13.54 -5.34 8.58
C CYS A 269 12.69 -4.37 9.41
N SER A 270 11.56 -4.84 9.95
CA SER A 270 10.67 -3.99 10.75
C SER A 270 11.25 -3.57 12.10
N GLU A 271 12.39 -4.11 12.55
CA GLU A 271 12.97 -3.84 13.87
C GLU A 271 14.25 -3.03 13.85
N TYR A 272 15.06 -3.16 12.80
CA TYR A 272 16.33 -2.46 12.66
C TYR A 272 16.76 -2.38 11.20
N SER A 273 17.67 -1.46 10.93
CA SER A 273 18.20 -1.22 9.59
C SER A 273 19.70 -0.94 9.62
N GLU A 274 20.29 -0.93 8.43
CA GLU A 274 21.64 -0.50 8.12
C GLU A 274 21.59 0.24 6.78
N THR A 275 22.13 1.45 6.76
CA THR A 275 22.31 2.26 5.56
C THR A 275 23.77 2.24 5.16
N ARG A 276 24.03 2.02 3.87
CA ARG A 276 25.36 2.17 3.26
C ARG A 276 25.31 3.21 2.16
N MET A 277 26.30 4.08 2.10
CA MET A 277 26.34 5.17 1.12
C MET A 277 27.55 5.00 0.21
N LEU A 278 27.34 5.15 -1.10
CA LEU A 278 28.38 5.27 -2.11
C LEU A 278 28.37 6.70 -2.65
N ARG A 279 29.55 7.31 -2.76
CA ARG A 279 29.72 8.62 -3.38
C ARG A 279 29.98 8.46 -4.87
N PHE A 280 29.26 9.22 -5.71
CA PHE A 280 29.49 9.16 -7.17
C PHE A 280 30.83 9.72 -7.63
N ASP A 281 31.50 10.52 -6.78
CA ASP A 281 32.84 11.04 -7.04
C ASP A 281 33.97 10.16 -6.49
N ASP A 282 33.66 9.04 -5.81
CA ASP A 282 34.67 8.07 -5.39
C ASP A 282 35.02 7.13 -6.55
N PRO A 283 36.25 7.21 -7.11
CA PRO A 283 36.65 6.38 -8.24
C PRO A 283 36.76 4.88 -7.91
N GLU A 284 36.72 4.52 -6.62
CA GLU A 284 36.76 3.13 -6.15
C GLU A 284 35.38 2.58 -5.76
N ASP A 285 34.30 3.35 -5.93
CA ASP A 285 32.92 2.93 -5.61
C ASP A 285 32.79 2.39 -4.16
N ARG A 286 33.50 2.98 -3.18
CA ARG A 286 33.49 2.45 -1.81
C ARG A 286 32.16 2.74 -1.12
N LEU A 287 31.64 1.72 -0.41
CA LEU A 287 30.49 1.85 0.48
C LEU A 287 30.92 2.21 1.90
N THR A 288 30.29 3.22 2.48
CA THR A 288 30.43 3.61 3.88
C THR A 288 29.16 3.29 4.65
N THR A 289 29.27 2.46 5.70
CA THR A 289 28.15 2.17 6.61
C THR A 289 27.91 3.36 7.54
N VAL A 290 26.64 3.76 7.69
CA VAL A 290 26.25 4.85 8.60
C VAL A 290 26.16 4.35 10.04
N ILE A 291 25.26 3.41 10.32
CA ILE A 291 25.13 2.71 11.60
C ILE A 291 25.01 1.23 11.28
N SER A 292 25.80 0.39 11.95
CA SER A 292 25.73 -1.06 11.75
C SER A 292 24.41 -1.62 12.28
N ARG A 293 23.85 -2.61 11.58
CA ARG A 293 22.66 -3.35 12.05
C ARG A 293 22.84 -4.03 13.42
N ASP A 294 24.09 -4.32 13.81
CA ASP A 294 24.42 -4.94 15.11
C ASP A 294 23.97 -4.06 16.29
N GLU A 295 23.81 -2.75 16.06
CA GLU A 295 23.32 -1.78 17.04
C GLU A 295 21.80 -1.85 17.23
N ARG A 296 21.09 -2.59 16.36
CA ARG A 296 19.62 -2.76 16.36
C ARG A 296 18.84 -1.45 16.44
N VAL A 297 19.30 -0.44 15.69
CA VAL A 297 18.60 0.83 15.52
C VAL A 297 17.81 0.77 14.21
N LEU A 298 16.54 1.17 14.26
CA LEU A 298 15.77 1.44 13.05
C LEU A 298 15.98 2.90 12.67
N TYR A 299 16.51 3.13 11.48
CA TYR A 299 16.77 4.46 10.98
C TYR A 299 16.80 4.55 9.45
N GLU A 300 16.61 5.76 8.95
CA GLU A 300 16.85 6.20 7.57
C GLU A 300 17.91 7.31 7.60
N ALA A 301 18.68 7.45 6.52
CA ALA A 301 19.76 8.43 6.44
C ALA A 301 19.79 9.16 5.09
N GLU A 302 19.77 10.49 5.14
CA GLU A 302 19.79 11.37 3.97
C GLU A 302 21.04 12.26 4.02
N PRO A 303 22.09 11.97 3.23
CA PRO A 303 23.28 12.80 3.15
C PRO A 303 23.03 14.02 2.27
N PHE A 304 23.53 15.18 2.70
CA PHE A 304 23.36 16.44 1.97
C PHE A 304 24.45 17.46 2.34
N LEU A 305 24.41 18.63 1.70
CA LEU A 305 25.27 19.78 2.06
C LEU A 305 24.51 20.77 2.93
N LEU A 306 25.03 21.03 4.13
CA LEU A 306 24.61 22.13 5.00
C LEU A 306 25.76 23.14 5.10
N ASP A 307 25.54 24.36 4.64
CA ASP A 307 26.57 25.43 4.60
C ASP A 307 27.87 24.98 3.89
N GLY A 308 27.74 24.15 2.84
CA GLY A 308 28.86 23.61 2.07
C GLY A 308 29.65 22.51 2.78
N GLN A 309 29.22 22.05 3.96
CA GLN A 309 29.77 20.90 4.67
C GLN A 309 28.83 19.72 4.56
N GLU A 310 29.40 18.52 4.42
CA GLU A 310 28.60 17.30 4.40
C GLU A 310 28.00 17.02 5.77
N ARG A 311 26.71 16.71 5.77
CA ARG A 311 25.92 16.31 6.91
C ARG A 311 25.01 15.16 6.51
N ILE A 312 24.52 14.45 7.51
CA ILE A 312 23.55 13.37 7.34
C ILE A 312 22.37 13.70 8.25
N VAL A 313 21.17 13.83 7.67
CA VAL A 313 19.92 13.78 8.43
C VAL A 313 19.62 12.32 8.70
N ILE A 314 19.39 11.96 9.96
CA ILE A 314 18.92 10.63 10.33
C ILE A 314 17.58 10.72 11.04
N THR A 315 16.59 9.98 10.54
CA THR A 315 15.36 9.69 11.28
C THR A 315 15.58 8.37 11.99
N HIS A 316 15.54 8.33 13.33
CA HIS A 316 15.97 7.14 14.07
C HIS A 316 15.16 6.87 15.34
N ASN A 317 15.07 5.60 15.72
CA ASN A 317 14.40 5.17 16.94
C ASN A 317 15.33 5.00 18.17
N ARG A 318 16.61 5.34 18.04
CA ARG A 318 17.59 5.25 19.15
C ARG A 318 17.10 6.04 20.36
N ASN A 319 16.65 5.34 21.41
CA ASN A 319 16.01 5.90 22.61
C ASN A 319 14.79 6.79 22.31
N ALA A 320 14.07 6.51 21.21
CA ALA A 320 12.91 7.26 20.75
C ALA A 320 11.95 6.32 20.02
N VAL A 321 11.01 5.70 20.73
CA VAL A 321 10.12 4.70 20.13
C VAL A 321 9.33 5.28 18.94
N ASN A 322 8.91 6.54 19.04
CA ASN A 322 8.23 7.27 17.97
C ASN A 322 9.17 8.02 17.02
N SER A 323 10.45 7.63 17.02
CA SER A 323 11.53 8.27 16.26
C SER A 323 11.79 9.73 16.65
N MET A 324 12.97 10.20 16.27
CA MET A 324 13.39 11.60 16.32
C MET A 324 14.27 11.89 15.09
N VAL A 325 14.55 13.16 14.81
CA VAL A 325 15.46 13.55 13.72
C VAL A 325 16.73 14.17 14.29
N SER A 326 17.89 13.70 13.84
CA SER A 326 19.19 14.24 14.23
C SER A 326 20.08 14.55 13.03
N LEU A 327 20.96 15.54 13.19
CA LEU A 327 22.06 15.83 12.28
C LEU A 327 23.35 15.16 12.77
N VAL A 328 24.04 14.52 11.84
CA VAL A 328 25.31 13.82 12.08
C VAL A 328 26.40 14.41 11.19
N ASP A 329 27.57 14.66 11.78
CA ASP A 329 28.79 14.92 11.02
C ASP A 329 29.37 13.56 10.58
N PRO A 330 29.67 13.34 9.28
CA PRO A 330 30.25 12.09 8.80
C PRO A 330 31.53 11.64 9.55
N ALA A 331 32.28 12.56 10.16
CA ALA A 331 33.44 12.21 10.99
C ALA A 331 33.06 11.36 12.22
N GLU A 332 31.83 11.49 12.74
CA GLU A 332 31.32 10.68 13.85
C GLU A 332 31.17 9.20 13.47
N LEU A 333 30.94 8.88 12.20
CA LEU A 333 30.75 7.49 11.74
C LEU A 333 32.01 6.62 11.91
N THR A 334 33.18 7.25 12.13
CA THR A 334 34.43 6.56 12.42
C THR A 334 34.55 6.09 13.88
N LYS A 335 33.62 6.52 14.75
CA LYS A 335 33.59 6.18 16.18
C LYS A 335 32.54 5.10 16.47
N PRO A 336 32.73 4.28 17.53
CA PRO A 336 31.68 3.41 18.03
C PRO A 336 30.40 4.21 18.34
N LEU A 337 29.21 3.62 18.11
CA LEU A 337 27.92 4.33 18.27
C LEU A 337 27.74 4.99 19.65
N ALA A 338 28.26 4.35 20.70
CA ALA A 338 28.22 4.86 22.07
C ALA A 338 29.03 6.16 22.29
N GLU A 339 30.00 6.45 21.43
CA GLU A 339 30.87 7.63 21.47
C GLU A 339 30.47 8.70 20.44
N GLN A 340 29.51 8.41 19.56
CA GLN A 340 29.03 9.36 18.58
C GLN A 340 28.16 10.44 19.22
N HIS A 341 28.37 11.68 18.79
CA HIS A 341 27.56 12.82 19.19
C HIS A 341 26.72 13.32 18.03
N TRP A 342 25.40 13.29 18.20
CA TRP A 342 24.43 13.76 17.20
C TRP A 342 23.70 14.99 17.72
N THR A 343 23.34 15.89 16.81
CA THR A 343 22.56 17.08 17.14
C THR A 343 21.09 16.81 16.82
N THR A 344 20.26 16.61 17.85
CA THR A 344 18.81 16.44 17.67
C THR A 344 18.18 17.74 17.16
N VAL A 345 17.39 17.64 16.10
CA VAL A 345 16.71 18.79 15.45
C VAL A 345 15.19 18.68 15.53
N VAL A 346 14.64 17.47 15.58
CA VAL A 346 13.25 17.18 15.94
C VAL A 346 13.29 16.21 17.09
N GLU A 347 12.76 16.61 18.25
CA GLU A 347 12.78 15.80 19.47
C GLU A 347 11.72 14.67 19.44
N HIS A 348 11.97 13.62 20.21
CA HIS A 348 11.02 12.53 20.41
C HIS A 348 9.77 13.01 21.18
N SER A 349 8.62 12.44 20.84
CA SER A 349 7.35 12.63 21.55
C SER A 349 6.61 11.30 21.67
N ASP A 350 6.00 11.04 22.84
CA ASP A 350 5.14 9.87 23.05
C ASP A 350 3.85 9.95 22.21
N ASP A 351 3.43 11.15 21.80
CA ASP A 351 2.17 11.41 21.09
C ASP A 351 2.35 11.67 19.58
N VAL A 352 3.59 11.83 19.11
CA VAL A 352 3.89 12.18 17.70
C VAL A 352 4.95 11.24 17.17
N ARG A 353 4.60 10.48 16.12
CA ARG A 353 5.52 9.62 15.39
C ARG A 353 6.16 10.40 14.25
N VAL A 354 7.48 10.43 14.17
CA VAL A 354 8.21 10.87 12.97
C VAL A 354 8.30 9.68 12.02
N ASN A 355 7.68 9.79 10.85
CA ASN A 355 7.68 8.73 9.84
C ASN A 355 8.95 8.75 9.01
N GLY A 356 9.47 9.94 8.70
CA GLY A 356 10.65 10.12 7.84
C GLY A 356 10.97 11.59 7.65
N ALA A 357 12.14 11.87 7.10
CA ALA A 357 12.59 13.22 6.80
C ALA A 357 13.43 13.24 5.52
N GLY A 358 13.24 14.28 4.72
CA GLY A 358 14.04 14.58 3.52
C GLY A 358 14.44 16.05 3.49
N VAL A 359 15.22 16.45 2.50
CA VAL A 359 15.74 17.83 2.41
C VAL A 359 15.52 18.44 1.03
N THR A 360 15.28 19.74 1.02
CA THR A 360 15.58 20.61 -0.12
C THR A 360 16.89 21.34 0.14
N SER A 361 17.34 22.17 -0.79
CA SER A 361 18.52 23.01 -0.61
C SER A 361 18.34 24.09 0.47
N THR A 362 17.10 24.28 0.95
CA THR A 362 16.76 25.32 1.94
C THR A 362 16.00 24.83 3.16
N HIS A 363 15.32 23.68 3.10
CA HIS A 363 14.45 23.20 4.17
C HIS A 363 14.62 21.71 4.47
N LEU A 364 14.52 21.34 5.73
CA LEU A 364 14.18 19.99 6.18
C LEU A 364 12.67 19.81 6.05
N VAL A 365 12.23 18.70 5.45
CA VAL A 365 10.83 18.31 5.30
C VAL A 365 10.60 17.04 6.10
N VAL A 366 9.63 17.06 7.01
CA VAL A 366 9.39 15.98 7.98
C VAL A 366 7.97 15.47 7.81
N SER A 367 7.80 14.17 7.55
CA SER A 367 6.50 13.51 7.68
C SER A 367 6.32 13.07 9.13
N ILE A 368 5.20 13.49 9.72
CA ILE A 368 4.83 13.12 11.07
C ILE A 368 3.43 12.51 11.09
N ARG A 369 3.14 11.78 12.16
CA ARG A 369 1.80 11.33 12.49
C ARG A 369 1.40 11.82 13.87
N LYS A 370 0.21 12.42 13.94
CA LYS A 370 -0.37 12.95 15.15
C LYS A 370 -1.89 12.90 15.07
N ASP A 371 -2.54 12.50 16.15
CA ASP A 371 -4.00 12.38 16.22
C ASP A 371 -4.52 11.48 15.08
N THR A 372 -3.97 10.27 14.91
CA THR A 372 -4.33 9.28 13.87
C THR A 372 -4.18 9.68 12.40
N ILE A 373 -3.55 10.82 12.09
CA ILE A 373 -3.39 11.31 10.71
C ILE A 373 -1.95 11.66 10.38
N GLU A 374 -1.59 11.51 9.11
CA GLU A 374 -0.31 11.96 8.56
C GLU A 374 -0.33 13.47 8.25
N ARG A 375 0.76 14.15 8.58
CA ARG A 375 0.98 15.58 8.36
C ARG A 375 2.41 15.84 7.91
N VAL A 376 2.63 16.98 7.28
CA VAL A 376 3.95 17.44 6.84
C VAL A 376 4.35 18.68 7.61
N GLN A 377 5.60 18.71 8.09
CA GLN A 377 6.22 19.89 8.68
C GLN A 377 7.46 20.27 7.89
N VAL A 378 7.78 21.56 7.85
CA VAL A 378 9.02 22.07 7.25
C VAL A 378 9.79 22.93 8.23
N MET A 379 11.11 22.87 8.17
CA MET A 379 12.02 23.65 9.00
C MET A 379 13.11 24.23 8.11
N SER A 380 13.49 25.49 8.33
CA SER A 380 14.61 26.06 7.59
C SER A 380 15.91 25.30 7.90
N LEU A 381 16.73 25.05 6.88
CA LEU A 381 18.11 24.60 7.08
C LEU A 381 18.97 25.69 7.71
N ALA A 382 18.62 26.96 7.54
CA ALA A 382 19.34 28.06 8.16
C ALA A 382 19.25 27.99 9.69
N GLY A 383 20.39 27.84 10.35
CA GLY A 383 20.46 27.71 11.81
C GLY A 383 19.99 26.36 12.36
N LEU A 384 19.65 25.39 11.51
CA LEU A 384 19.24 24.04 11.91
C LEU A 384 20.31 23.39 12.81
N GLY A 385 19.89 22.82 13.94
CA GLY A 385 20.80 22.23 14.93
C GLY A 385 21.59 23.24 15.77
N THR A 386 21.27 24.54 15.69
CA THR A 386 21.88 25.59 16.52
C THR A 386 20.83 26.28 17.38
N PRO A 387 21.22 27.13 18.37
CA PRO A 387 20.26 27.96 19.11
C PRO A 387 19.43 28.93 18.26
N ALA A 388 19.78 29.12 16.98
CA ALA A 388 19.03 29.94 16.03
C ALA A 388 17.99 29.14 15.23
N GLN A 389 17.85 27.82 15.47
CA GLN A 389 16.85 26.98 14.81
C GLN A 389 15.44 27.53 15.02
N GLU A 390 14.70 27.70 13.92
CA GLU A 390 13.31 28.11 13.93
C GLU A 390 12.37 26.91 14.22
N PRO A 391 11.18 27.16 14.80
CA PRO A 391 10.19 26.10 15.01
C PRO A 391 9.67 25.55 13.67
N PRO A 392 9.20 24.30 13.64
CA PRO A 392 8.56 23.75 12.45
C PRO A 392 7.30 24.52 12.04
N VAL A 393 7.09 24.62 10.74
CA VAL A 393 5.89 25.19 10.11
C VAL A 393 5.08 24.06 9.50
N GLU A 394 3.79 24.01 9.79
CA GLU A 394 2.85 23.02 9.26
C GLU A 394 1.88 23.74 8.30
N PRO A 395 1.64 23.21 7.08
CA PRO A 395 0.59 23.72 6.21
C PRO A 395 -0.79 23.60 6.88
N ALA A 396 -1.55 24.69 6.87
CA ALA A 396 -2.85 24.73 7.55
C ALA A 396 -3.97 24.18 6.65
N PHE A 397 -4.71 23.18 7.16
CA PHE A 397 -5.90 22.61 6.53
C PHE A 397 -7.12 22.75 7.47
N GLU A 398 -8.32 22.85 6.89
CA GLU A 398 -9.55 23.12 7.66
C GLU A 398 -10.18 21.86 8.28
N GLU A 399 -9.99 20.68 7.66
CA GLU A 399 -10.58 19.42 8.13
C GLU A 399 -9.76 18.79 9.27
N GLU A 400 -10.40 18.08 10.19
CA GLU A 400 -9.71 17.32 11.26
C GLU A 400 -9.21 15.96 10.76
N LEU A 401 -10.00 15.29 9.92
CA LEU A 401 -9.74 13.93 9.41
C LEU A 401 -9.26 13.99 7.97
N TYR A 402 -8.02 14.44 7.79
CA TYR A 402 -7.35 14.50 6.49
C TYR A 402 -6.05 13.72 6.52
N THR A 403 -5.44 13.59 5.35
CA THR A 403 -4.08 13.08 5.18
C THR A 403 -3.35 14.04 4.27
N SER A 404 -2.15 14.47 4.68
CA SER A 404 -1.25 15.21 3.80
C SER A 404 0.14 14.61 3.84
N GLY A 405 0.70 14.36 2.66
CA GLY A 405 2.03 13.78 2.47
C GLY A 405 2.77 14.45 1.32
N VAL A 406 4.10 14.33 1.32
CA VAL A 406 4.95 14.89 0.26
C VAL A 406 4.83 14.02 -0.99
N GLY A 407 4.37 14.61 -2.10
CA GLY A 407 4.26 13.92 -3.39
C GLY A 407 5.52 14.04 -4.25
N GLY A 408 6.41 14.98 -3.92
CA GLY A 408 7.71 15.17 -4.59
C GLY A 408 8.28 16.57 -4.34
N SER A 409 9.59 16.66 -4.22
CA SER A 409 10.31 17.93 -4.19
C SER A 409 11.58 17.74 -4.99
N ASP A 410 11.80 18.60 -5.98
CA ASP A 410 13.16 18.74 -6.51
C ASP A 410 14.01 19.45 -5.43
N TYR A 411 15.30 19.14 -5.38
CA TYR A 411 16.19 19.63 -4.34
C TYR A 411 16.27 21.16 -4.32
N GLU A 412 16.27 21.81 -5.49
CA GLU A 412 16.36 23.28 -5.58
C GLU A 412 15.00 23.99 -5.63
N ALA A 413 13.91 23.25 -5.45
CA ALA A 413 12.57 23.82 -5.55
C ALA A 413 12.28 24.78 -4.37
N PRO A 414 11.74 25.98 -4.63
CA PRO A 414 11.23 26.88 -3.58
C PRO A 414 9.84 26.43 -3.07
N VAL A 415 9.32 25.32 -3.59
CA VAL A 415 8.03 24.73 -3.24
C VAL A 415 8.20 23.23 -3.03
N ILE A 416 7.39 22.65 -2.17
CA ILE A 416 7.22 21.19 -2.08
C ILE A 416 5.84 20.82 -2.59
N ARG A 417 5.72 19.69 -3.30
CA ARG A 417 4.41 19.18 -3.70
C ARG A 417 3.80 18.38 -2.56
N LEU A 418 2.58 18.74 -2.18
CA LEU A 418 1.78 18.01 -1.21
C LEU A 418 0.60 17.34 -1.89
N GLY A 419 0.41 16.05 -1.61
CA GLY A 419 -0.88 15.40 -1.75
C GLY A 419 -1.73 15.71 -0.52
N TYR A 420 -3.02 15.94 -0.74
CA TYR A 420 -4.00 16.12 0.32
C TYR A 420 -5.30 15.39 -0.04
N THR A 421 -5.91 14.71 0.92
CA THR A 421 -7.27 14.18 0.78
C THR A 421 -7.91 14.02 2.14
N SER A 422 -9.24 13.91 2.17
CA SER A 422 -9.99 13.47 3.34
C SER A 422 -10.97 12.38 2.91
N TYR A 423 -11.83 11.92 3.81
CA TYR A 423 -12.87 10.95 3.43
C TYR A 423 -13.87 11.48 2.39
N PHE A 424 -14.07 12.80 2.34
CA PHE A 424 -15.05 13.46 1.45
C PHE A 424 -14.48 14.66 0.67
N THR A 425 -13.20 14.98 0.85
CA THR A 425 -12.47 15.87 -0.05
C THR A 425 -11.67 15.02 -1.04
N PRO A 426 -11.99 15.08 -2.35
CA PRO A 426 -11.23 14.37 -3.39
C PRO A 426 -9.75 14.72 -3.34
N SER A 427 -8.92 13.92 -3.99
CA SER A 427 -7.48 14.16 -4.03
C SER A 427 -7.18 15.58 -4.52
N ARG A 428 -6.38 16.30 -3.75
CA ARG A 428 -5.85 17.62 -4.07
C ARG A 428 -4.34 17.56 -4.16
N VAL A 429 -3.80 18.31 -5.10
CA VAL A 429 -2.38 18.57 -5.22
C VAL A 429 -2.14 20.04 -4.93
N TYR A 430 -1.30 20.30 -3.95
CA TYR A 430 -0.83 21.63 -3.60
C TYR A 430 0.64 21.77 -3.93
N ASP A 431 1.05 22.97 -4.33
CA ASP A 431 2.42 23.42 -4.10
C ASP A 431 2.42 24.21 -2.80
N PHE A 432 3.22 23.78 -1.83
CA PHE A 432 3.47 24.55 -0.62
C PHE A 432 4.74 25.37 -0.82
N VAL A 433 4.57 26.69 -0.95
CA VAL A 433 5.69 27.64 -1.01
C VAL A 433 6.38 27.63 0.34
N LEU A 434 7.67 27.30 0.32
CA LEU A 434 8.44 27.11 1.53
C LEU A 434 8.56 28.44 2.31
N PRO A 435 8.47 28.41 3.65
CA PRO A 435 8.59 29.61 4.47
C PRO A 435 9.89 30.38 4.23
N THR A 436 9.82 31.70 4.34
CA THR A 436 10.99 32.59 4.35
C THR A 436 10.86 33.61 5.47
N ALA A 437 11.91 34.41 5.70
CA ALA A 437 11.84 35.51 6.65
C ALA A 437 10.72 36.52 6.32
N GLU A 438 10.41 36.72 5.04
CA GLU A 438 9.32 37.58 4.57
C GLU A 438 7.95 36.90 4.62
N GLN A 439 7.90 35.57 4.54
CA GLN A 439 6.67 34.76 4.55
C GLN A 439 6.81 33.55 5.50
N PRO A 440 6.81 33.79 6.82
CA PRO A 440 7.16 32.75 7.81
C PRO A 440 6.13 31.62 7.93
N ALA A 441 4.93 31.77 7.38
CA ALA A 441 3.90 30.72 7.37
C ALA A 441 3.91 29.86 6.10
N GLY A 442 4.73 30.21 5.10
CA GLY A 442 4.62 29.63 3.75
C GLY A 442 3.31 30.01 3.04
N GLU A 443 3.01 29.34 1.92
CA GLU A 443 1.75 29.50 1.17
C GLU A 443 1.28 28.18 0.58
N LEU A 444 0.01 27.83 0.77
CA LEU A 444 -0.62 26.70 0.09
C LEU A 444 -1.27 27.16 -1.22
N LEU A 445 -0.74 26.69 -2.35
CA LEU A 445 -1.28 26.95 -3.68
C LEU A 445 -1.95 25.69 -4.24
N LEU A 446 -3.28 25.68 -4.31
CA LEU A 446 -4.02 24.59 -4.93
C LEU A 446 -3.71 24.53 -6.43
N ARG A 447 -3.17 23.40 -6.90
CA ARG A 447 -2.87 23.17 -8.32
C ARG A 447 -3.95 22.37 -9.01
N LYS A 448 -4.49 21.38 -8.32
CA LYS A 448 -5.58 20.54 -8.83
C LYS A 448 -6.39 19.95 -7.69
N GLU A 449 -7.69 19.91 -7.88
CA GLU A 449 -8.59 18.99 -7.20
C GLU A 449 -9.10 18.01 -8.24
N SER A 450 -9.03 16.70 -7.96
CA SER A 450 -9.62 15.68 -8.81
C SER A 450 -11.14 15.86 -8.83
N PRO A 451 -11.76 16.10 -10.00
CA PRO A 451 -13.20 16.27 -10.04
C PRO A 451 -13.91 14.94 -9.80
N VAL A 452 -15.07 15.02 -9.15
CA VAL A 452 -15.98 13.89 -8.98
C VAL A 452 -17.26 14.21 -9.74
N LEU A 453 -17.51 13.46 -10.81
CA LEU A 453 -18.64 13.65 -11.69
C LEU A 453 -19.94 13.12 -11.05
N GLY A 454 -21.06 13.20 -11.78
CA GLY A 454 -22.32 12.59 -11.33
C GLY A 454 -23.04 13.35 -10.20
N GLY A 455 -22.73 14.63 -9.99
CA GLY A 455 -23.43 15.48 -9.03
C GLY A 455 -23.04 15.24 -7.56
N TYR A 456 -21.81 14.78 -7.33
CA TYR A 456 -21.21 14.64 -6.00
C TYR A 456 -21.28 15.94 -5.21
N ASP A 457 -21.77 15.85 -3.97
CA ASP A 457 -21.77 16.93 -3.00
C ASP A 457 -21.17 16.40 -1.69
N PRO A 458 -20.01 16.91 -1.23
CA PRO A 458 -19.43 16.47 0.04
C PRO A 458 -20.36 16.72 1.24
N ALA A 459 -21.28 17.69 1.15
CA ALA A 459 -22.23 17.97 2.21
C ALA A 459 -23.24 16.83 2.45
N ASP A 460 -23.41 15.93 1.47
CA ASP A 460 -24.25 14.74 1.60
C ASP A 460 -23.67 13.71 2.57
N TYR A 461 -22.41 13.83 2.98
CA TYR A 461 -21.70 12.86 3.79
C TYR A 461 -21.13 13.46 5.08
N VAL A 462 -20.79 12.57 6.02
CA VAL A 462 -20.20 12.92 7.31
C VAL A 462 -19.16 11.88 7.69
N ALA A 463 -17.98 12.34 8.11
CA ALA A 463 -16.95 11.54 8.76
C ALA A 463 -16.81 12.02 10.21
N THR A 464 -16.73 11.10 11.16
CA THR A 464 -16.46 11.40 12.57
C THR A 464 -15.42 10.44 13.14
N ARG A 465 -14.63 10.93 14.11
CA ARG A 465 -13.77 10.10 14.94
C ARG A 465 -14.54 9.64 16.17
N GLU A 466 -14.57 8.34 16.38
CA GLU A 466 -15.20 7.69 17.52
C GLU A 466 -14.19 6.72 18.16
N TRP A 467 -14.54 6.13 19.31
CA TRP A 467 -13.64 5.23 20.04
C TRP A 467 -14.39 4.00 20.54
N ALA A 468 -13.88 2.81 20.19
CA ALA A 468 -14.25 1.56 20.84
C ALA A 468 -13.35 1.34 22.07
N GLU A 469 -13.85 0.59 23.05
CA GLU A 469 -13.06 0.16 24.21
C GLU A 469 -12.81 -1.34 24.11
N ALA A 470 -11.53 -1.72 23.98
CA ALA A 470 -11.11 -3.10 24.01
C ALA A 470 -11.22 -3.68 25.42
N ALA A 471 -11.16 -5.01 25.53
CA ALA A 471 -11.33 -5.71 26.80
C ALA A 471 -10.27 -5.35 27.87
N ASP A 472 -9.10 -4.88 27.45
CA ASP A 472 -8.01 -4.42 28.30
C ASP A 472 -8.11 -2.92 28.67
N GLY A 473 -9.18 -2.23 28.25
CA GLY A 473 -9.41 -0.80 28.48
C GLY A 473 -8.82 0.12 27.41
N THR A 474 -8.09 -0.43 26.43
CA THR A 474 -7.51 0.34 25.33
C THR A 474 -8.61 1.02 24.50
N LYS A 475 -8.42 2.30 24.17
CA LYS A 475 -9.34 3.04 23.30
C LYS A 475 -8.88 2.90 21.85
N VAL A 476 -9.63 2.14 21.05
CA VAL A 476 -9.36 1.91 19.63
C VAL A 476 -10.05 3.01 18.81
N PRO A 477 -9.31 3.85 18.07
CA PRO A 477 -9.91 4.89 17.25
C PRO A 477 -10.72 4.27 16.10
N LEU A 478 -11.83 4.92 15.75
CA LEU A 478 -12.70 4.55 14.65
C LEU A 478 -12.95 5.77 13.76
N SER A 479 -12.84 5.60 12.45
CA SER A 479 -13.37 6.57 11.48
C SER A 479 -14.71 6.08 10.96
N VAL A 480 -15.78 6.83 11.27
CA VAL A 480 -17.16 6.47 10.97
C VAL A 480 -17.68 7.33 9.82
N LEU A 481 -17.95 6.68 8.69
CA LEU A 481 -18.33 7.31 7.44
C LEU A 481 -19.77 6.92 7.10
N ARG A 482 -20.59 7.92 6.77
CA ARG A 482 -22.01 7.69 6.43
C ARG A 482 -22.55 8.79 5.54
N ARG A 483 -23.63 8.48 4.83
CA ARG A 483 -24.50 9.53 4.28
C ARG A 483 -25.19 10.27 5.42
N ARG A 484 -25.30 11.59 5.30
CA ARG A 484 -25.82 12.48 6.35
C ARG A 484 -27.26 12.12 6.74
N SER A 485 -28.06 11.67 5.78
CA SER A 485 -29.46 11.28 5.95
C SER A 485 -29.68 9.98 6.73
N VAL A 486 -28.64 9.17 6.95
CA VAL A 486 -28.74 7.95 7.76
C VAL A 486 -29.08 8.31 9.20
N ALA A 487 -30.18 7.76 9.70
CA ALA A 487 -30.64 7.94 11.07
C ALA A 487 -29.85 7.07 12.06
N ARG A 488 -29.73 7.53 13.30
CA ARG A 488 -29.10 6.80 14.39
C ARG A 488 -30.16 6.02 15.19
N ASP A 489 -30.76 5.01 14.56
CA ASP A 489 -31.87 4.22 15.11
C ASP A 489 -31.68 2.69 14.98
N SER A 490 -30.44 2.23 14.74
CA SER A 490 -30.06 0.83 14.57
C SER A 490 -30.76 0.10 13.41
N THR A 491 -31.14 0.82 12.36
CA THR A 491 -31.78 0.19 11.18
C THR A 491 -30.85 0.01 9.98
N ALA A 492 -29.80 0.82 9.85
CA ALA A 492 -28.90 0.78 8.70
C ALA A 492 -27.98 -0.46 8.72
N ALA A 493 -27.44 -0.80 7.54
CA ALA A 493 -26.40 -1.81 7.42
C ALA A 493 -25.03 -1.24 7.83
N GLY A 494 -24.17 -2.08 8.39
CA GLY A 494 -22.81 -1.71 8.79
C GLY A 494 -21.77 -2.49 8.00
N LEU A 495 -20.68 -1.81 7.61
CA LEU A 495 -19.48 -2.44 7.08
C LEU A 495 -18.29 -1.97 7.91
N ILE A 496 -17.53 -2.91 8.46
CA ILE A 496 -16.30 -2.63 9.21
C ILE A 496 -15.07 -3.12 8.42
N TYR A 497 -14.08 -2.24 8.28
CA TYR A 497 -12.81 -2.49 7.60
C TYR A 497 -11.64 -2.40 8.57
N GLY A 498 -10.61 -3.25 8.39
CA GLY A 498 -9.39 -3.23 9.20
C GLY A 498 -8.20 -3.95 8.53
N TYR A 499 -7.00 -3.64 9.02
CA TYR A 499 -5.73 -4.22 8.53
C TYR A 499 -4.82 -4.66 9.69
N GLY A 500 -4.25 -3.71 10.44
CA GLY A 500 -3.61 -3.97 11.74
C GLY A 500 -2.31 -4.76 11.71
N SER A 501 -1.41 -4.53 10.74
CA SER A 501 -0.07 -5.15 10.66
C SER A 501 0.96 -4.19 10.07
N TYR A 502 2.25 -4.45 10.29
CA TYR A 502 3.39 -3.76 9.68
C TYR A 502 3.50 -2.24 9.96
N GLU A 503 2.87 -1.72 11.03
CA GLU A 503 2.75 -0.28 11.30
C GLU A 503 1.95 0.49 10.22
N LEU A 504 1.31 -0.21 9.28
CA LEU A 504 0.53 0.43 8.21
C LEU A 504 -0.73 1.08 8.78
N SER A 505 -0.86 2.39 8.58
CA SER A 505 -1.97 3.19 9.10
C SER A 505 -3.10 3.32 8.07
N MET A 506 -4.35 3.17 8.51
CA MET A 506 -5.53 3.26 7.64
C MET A 506 -6.03 4.71 7.52
N ASP A 507 -5.22 5.57 6.92
CA ASP A 507 -5.43 7.02 6.87
C ASP A 507 -6.74 7.48 6.19
N PRO A 508 -7.21 8.71 6.51
CA PRO A 508 -8.26 9.37 5.73
C PRO A 508 -7.94 9.45 4.24
N GLY A 509 -8.84 8.90 3.43
CA GLY A 509 -8.66 8.87 1.99
C GLY A 509 -9.98 8.80 1.23
N PHE A 510 -10.09 9.62 0.18
CA PHE A 510 -11.26 9.65 -0.68
C PHE A 510 -11.31 8.42 -1.58
N GLY A 511 -12.45 7.73 -1.60
CA GLY A 511 -12.67 6.57 -2.46
C GLY A 511 -13.97 6.72 -3.23
N VAL A 512 -13.90 6.97 -4.54
CA VAL A 512 -15.08 7.14 -5.41
C VAL A 512 -16.04 5.96 -5.27
N ALA A 513 -15.52 4.74 -5.27
CA ALA A 513 -16.34 3.55 -5.11
C ALA A 513 -17.10 3.53 -3.78
N ARG A 514 -16.49 4.01 -2.68
CA ARG A 514 -17.09 3.95 -1.34
C ARG A 514 -18.44 4.66 -1.30
N LEU A 515 -18.61 5.71 -2.11
CA LEU A 515 -19.87 6.44 -2.24
C LEU A 515 -21.03 5.51 -2.62
N SER A 516 -20.82 4.48 -3.43
CA SER A 516 -21.85 3.51 -3.80
C SER A 516 -22.40 2.71 -2.61
N LEU A 517 -21.60 2.48 -1.56
CA LEU A 517 -22.07 1.87 -0.31
C LEU A 517 -22.81 2.89 0.56
N LEU A 518 -22.23 4.08 0.72
CA LEU A 518 -22.82 5.15 1.54
C LEU A 518 -24.17 5.62 0.99
N ASP A 519 -24.31 5.68 -0.34
CA ASP A 519 -25.55 6.03 -1.04
C ASP A 519 -26.65 4.97 -0.87
N ARG A 520 -26.30 3.74 -0.51
CA ARG A 520 -27.23 2.66 -0.12
C ARG A 520 -27.50 2.64 1.39
N GLY A 521 -27.02 3.66 2.11
CA GLY A 521 -27.21 3.82 3.55
C GLY A 521 -26.33 2.93 4.40
N ILE A 522 -25.30 2.29 3.84
CA ILE A 522 -24.34 1.52 4.63
C ILE A 522 -23.46 2.47 5.43
N VAL A 523 -23.35 2.23 6.73
CA VAL A 523 -22.40 2.91 7.62
C VAL A 523 -21.07 2.19 7.50
N PHE A 524 -20.05 2.89 7.02
CA PHE A 524 -18.71 2.34 6.82
C PHE A 524 -17.80 2.77 7.98
N VAL A 525 -17.23 1.81 8.69
CA VAL A 525 -16.32 2.05 9.82
C VAL A 525 -14.93 1.53 9.47
N ILE A 526 -13.92 2.37 9.62
CA ILE A 526 -12.52 1.94 9.60
C ILE A 526 -12.06 1.81 11.05
N ALA A 527 -11.64 0.61 11.43
CA ALA A 527 -11.10 0.33 12.77
C ALA A 527 -9.57 0.45 12.75
N HIS A 528 -9.06 1.45 13.47
CA HIS A 528 -7.62 1.73 13.60
C HIS A 528 -7.00 0.85 14.70
N ILE A 529 -7.08 -0.47 14.51
CA ILE A 529 -6.70 -1.51 15.48
C ILE A 529 -5.19 -1.59 15.71
N ARG A 530 -4.76 -2.12 16.88
CA ARG A 530 -3.35 -2.38 17.17
C ARG A 530 -2.70 -3.29 16.12
N GLY A 531 -1.42 -3.04 15.88
CA GLY A 531 -0.65 -3.57 14.76
C GLY A 531 -0.56 -2.58 13.58
N GLY A 532 -1.46 -1.59 13.51
CA GLY A 532 -1.30 -0.40 12.68
C GLY A 532 -0.41 0.65 13.34
N GLY A 533 -0.19 1.78 12.67
CA GLY A 533 0.68 2.88 13.15
C GLY A 533 -0.06 4.12 13.65
N GLU A 534 -1.40 4.09 13.75
CA GLU A 534 -2.21 5.30 13.91
C GLU A 534 -1.89 6.13 15.16
N LEU A 535 -1.52 5.48 16.26
CA LEU A 535 -1.12 6.14 17.51
C LEU A 535 0.40 6.11 17.74
N GLY A 536 1.19 5.88 16.69
CA GLY A 536 2.63 5.76 16.74
C GLY A 536 3.10 4.32 16.95
N ARG A 537 4.40 4.16 17.17
CA ARG A 537 5.10 2.88 17.07
C ARG A 537 4.66 1.86 18.11
N HIS A 538 4.33 2.31 19.32
CA HIS A 538 3.82 1.43 20.38
C HIS A 538 2.51 0.74 19.97
N TRP A 539 1.66 1.41 19.17
CA TRP A 539 0.40 0.86 18.68
C TRP A 539 0.62 -0.36 17.78
N TYR A 540 1.70 -0.32 17.00
CA TYR A 540 2.13 -1.45 16.19
C TYR A 540 2.73 -2.56 17.05
N GLU A 541 3.66 -2.24 17.94
CA GLU A 541 4.34 -3.21 18.81
C GLU A 541 3.37 -3.96 19.74
N ASP A 542 2.29 -3.30 20.17
CA ASP A 542 1.21 -3.90 20.95
C ASP A 542 0.23 -4.75 20.11
N GLY A 543 0.43 -4.88 18.80
CA GLY A 543 -0.31 -5.78 17.92
C GLY A 543 0.61 -6.64 17.05
N LYS A 544 1.79 -7.01 17.56
CA LYS A 544 2.87 -7.67 16.83
C LYS A 544 3.42 -8.88 17.62
N LYS A 545 3.95 -9.91 16.95
CA LYS A 545 4.50 -11.12 17.60
C LYS A 545 3.55 -11.67 18.69
N LEU A 546 4.01 -11.78 19.94
CA LEU A 546 3.25 -12.35 21.06
C LEU A 546 2.12 -11.46 21.61
N THR A 547 1.87 -10.29 21.01
CA THR A 547 0.70 -9.45 21.28
C THR A 547 -0.28 -9.43 20.10
N LYS A 548 -0.03 -10.19 19.02
CA LYS A 548 -0.83 -10.12 17.78
C LYS A 548 -2.35 -10.30 17.95
N LYS A 549 -2.80 -11.03 18.96
CA LYS A 549 -4.23 -11.21 19.26
C LYS A 549 -4.95 -9.90 19.61
N ASN A 550 -4.23 -8.86 20.02
CA ASN A 550 -4.79 -7.53 20.22
C ASN A 550 -5.41 -6.99 18.93
N THR A 551 -4.79 -7.20 17.77
CA THR A 551 -5.37 -6.86 16.45
C THR A 551 -6.80 -7.42 16.29
N PHE A 552 -6.99 -8.71 16.58
CA PHE A 552 -8.28 -9.38 16.38
C PHE A 552 -9.31 -8.96 17.42
N THR A 553 -8.89 -8.84 18.69
CA THR A 553 -9.79 -8.46 19.78
C THR A 553 -10.22 -6.99 19.72
N ASP A 554 -9.34 -6.10 19.27
CA ASP A 554 -9.67 -4.70 18.97
C ASP A 554 -10.71 -4.60 17.86
N PHE A 555 -10.57 -5.40 16.80
CA PHE A 555 -11.54 -5.42 15.70
C PHE A 555 -12.91 -5.94 16.14
N ILE A 556 -12.94 -6.94 17.01
CA ILE A 556 -14.17 -7.43 17.63
C ILE A 556 -14.79 -6.35 18.53
N ALA A 557 -13.99 -5.63 19.32
CA ALA A 557 -14.47 -4.51 20.14
C ALA A 557 -15.04 -3.36 19.28
N ALA A 558 -14.41 -3.06 18.14
CA ALA A 558 -14.92 -2.11 17.16
C ALA A 558 -16.24 -2.57 16.51
N THR A 559 -16.37 -3.88 16.24
CA THR A 559 -17.62 -4.49 15.76
C THR A 559 -18.73 -4.37 16.82
N ASP A 560 -18.41 -4.63 18.09
CA ASP A 560 -19.35 -4.49 19.20
C ASP A 560 -19.78 -3.04 19.42
N TRP A 561 -18.85 -2.10 19.28
CA TRP A 561 -19.16 -0.68 19.28
C TRP A 561 -20.15 -0.35 18.15
N LEU A 562 -19.91 -0.81 16.91
CA LEU A 562 -20.78 -0.53 15.77
C LEU A 562 -22.20 -1.06 16.01
N ALA A 563 -22.33 -2.29 16.52
CA ALA A 563 -23.61 -2.89 16.88
C ALA A 563 -24.35 -2.10 17.98
N ALA A 564 -23.63 -1.58 18.97
CA ALA A 564 -24.20 -0.81 20.08
C ALA A 564 -24.38 0.69 19.79
N SER A 565 -23.77 1.20 18.72
CA SER A 565 -23.64 2.64 18.46
C SER A 565 -24.97 3.33 18.15
N GLY A 566 -26.00 2.57 17.75
CA GLY A 566 -27.23 3.12 17.16
C GLY A 566 -27.11 3.40 15.66
N TRP A 567 -25.95 3.22 15.04
CA TRP A 567 -25.77 3.46 13.60
C TRP A 567 -26.14 2.28 12.73
N ALA A 568 -25.80 1.05 13.14
CA ALA A 568 -26.07 -0.15 12.37
C ALA A 568 -26.95 -1.14 13.15
N ALA A 569 -27.70 -1.97 12.44
CA ALA A 569 -28.38 -3.12 13.00
C ALA A 569 -27.35 -4.22 13.33
N PRO A 570 -27.34 -4.79 14.56
CA PRO A 570 -26.35 -5.79 14.97
C PRO A 570 -26.28 -7.05 14.07
N ASP A 571 -27.40 -7.44 13.46
CA ASP A 571 -27.52 -8.59 12.56
C ASP A 571 -27.24 -8.24 11.08
N ARG A 572 -26.88 -6.98 10.79
CA ARG A 572 -26.54 -6.48 9.45
C ARG A 572 -25.17 -5.81 9.44
N ILE A 573 -24.17 -6.47 10.01
CA ILE A 573 -22.77 -6.04 9.97
C ILE A 573 -21.95 -7.00 9.12
N ALA A 574 -21.17 -6.48 8.18
CA ALA A 574 -20.19 -7.25 7.43
C ALA A 574 -18.77 -6.76 7.73
N ALA A 575 -17.78 -7.64 7.57
CA ALA A 575 -16.37 -7.32 7.72
C ALA A 575 -15.61 -7.48 6.39
N ILE A 576 -14.63 -6.62 6.17
CA ILE A 576 -13.75 -6.64 5.00
C ILE A 576 -12.30 -6.34 5.39
N GLY A 577 -11.36 -7.10 4.82
CA GLY A 577 -9.92 -6.91 5.01
C GLY A 577 -9.12 -7.70 3.98
N GLY A 578 -7.91 -7.23 3.64
CA GLY A 578 -7.08 -7.86 2.61
C GLY A 578 -5.61 -8.06 3.00
N SER A 579 -4.92 -9.02 2.39
CA SER A 579 -3.53 -9.39 2.72
C SER A 579 -3.42 -9.80 4.20
N ALA A 580 -2.63 -9.12 5.04
CA ALA A 580 -2.64 -9.30 6.49
C ALA A 580 -3.98 -8.87 7.16
N GLY A 581 -4.75 -7.98 6.54
CA GLY A 581 -6.16 -7.77 6.88
C GLY A 581 -7.04 -8.99 6.58
N GLY A 582 -6.61 -9.88 5.68
CA GLY A 582 -7.22 -11.18 5.43
C GLY A 582 -6.91 -12.21 6.52
N LEU A 583 -5.70 -12.17 7.11
CA LEU A 583 -5.41 -12.88 8.37
C LEU A 583 -6.40 -12.46 9.46
N LEU A 584 -6.60 -11.14 9.62
CA LEU A 584 -7.62 -10.59 10.53
C LEU A 584 -9.01 -11.16 10.21
N MET A 585 -9.45 -11.14 8.95
CA MET A 585 -10.77 -11.67 8.55
C MET A 585 -10.93 -13.14 8.93
N GLY A 586 -9.93 -13.97 8.63
CA GLY A 586 -9.95 -15.39 8.99
C GLY A 586 -9.98 -15.63 10.51
N ALA A 587 -9.22 -14.84 11.27
CA ALA A 587 -9.16 -14.95 12.72
C ALA A 587 -10.51 -14.58 13.37
N VAL A 588 -11.13 -13.47 12.96
CA VAL A 588 -12.41 -13.04 13.54
C VAL A 588 -13.58 -13.94 13.11
N ALA A 589 -13.53 -14.53 11.92
CA ALA A 589 -14.47 -15.57 11.51
C ALA A 589 -14.41 -16.81 12.42
N ASN A 590 -13.24 -17.14 12.98
CA ASN A 590 -13.13 -18.22 13.96
C ASN A 590 -13.52 -17.78 15.37
N LEU A 591 -13.10 -16.59 15.80
CA LEU A 591 -13.29 -16.10 17.16
C LEU A 591 -14.75 -15.70 17.45
N ALA A 592 -15.40 -15.01 16.53
CA ALA A 592 -16.74 -14.46 16.72
C ALA A 592 -17.58 -14.44 15.42
N PRO A 593 -17.76 -15.59 14.75
CA PRO A 593 -18.52 -15.68 13.49
C PRO A 593 -19.94 -15.10 13.59
N GLU A 594 -20.56 -15.20 14.77
CA GLU A 594 -21.93 -14.75 15.02
C GLU A 594 -22.12 -13.23 14.96
N LYS A 595 -21.03 -12.44 14.96
CA LYS A 595 -21.08 -10.97 14.88
C LYS A 595 -21.23 -10.45 13.45
N TYR A 596 -21.11 -11.32 12.46
CA TYR A 596 -21.05 -10.92 11.05
C TYR A 596 -22.14 -11.60 10.25
N ALA A 597 -22.84 -10.84 9.41
CA ALA A 597 -23.69 -11.38 8.34
C ALA A 597 -22.85 -11.85 7.14
N ALA A 598 -21.71 -11.20 6.90
CA ALA A 598 -20.75 -11.59 5.88
C ALA A 598 -19.31 -11.19 6.22
N VAL A 599 -18.35 -11.95 5.70
CA VAL A 599 -16.91 -11.65 5.75
C VAL A 599 -16.35 -11.75 4.33
N LEU A 600 -15.75 -10.66 3.84
CA LEU A 600 -15.02 -10.62 2.58
C LEU A 600 -13.51 -10.53 2.88
N ALA A 601 -12.77 -11.57 2.51
CA ALA A 601 -11.33 -11.67 2.72
C ALA A 601 -10.60 -11.59 1.36
N GLN A 602 -9.83 -10.52 1.15
CA GLN A 602 -9.12 -10.28 -0.11
C GLN A 602 -7.66 -10.73 0.00
N VAL A 603 -7.13 -11.47 -0.98
CA VAL A 603 -5.79 -12.10 -0.99
C VAL A 603 -5.33 -12.53 0.42
N PRO A 604 -6.12 -13.38 1.11
CA PRO A 604 -6.05 -13.41 2.57
C PRO A 604 -4.99 -14.38 3.11
N PHE A 605 -4.12 -13.90 4.00
CA PHE A 605 -3.06 -14.67 4.66
C PHE A 605 -3.62 -15.61 5.76
N VAL A 606 -4.26 -16.70 5.35
CA VAL A 606 -5.10 -17.55 6.21
C VAL A 606 -4.45 -18.87 6.63
N ASP A 607 -3.35 -19.28 5.97
CA ASP A 607 -2.53 -20.46 6.33
C ASP A 607 -1.18 -20.01 6.91
N ALA A 608 -1.21 -18.90 7.65
CA ALA A 608 -0.04 -18.14 8.06
C ALA A 608 1.03 -18.96 8.79
N LEU A 609 0.67 -19.88 9.68
CA LEU A 609 1.66 -20.68 10.41
C LEU A 609 2.40 -21.63 9.47
N ASN A 610 1.69 -22.28 8.56
CA ASN A 610 2.30 -23.17 7.58
C ASN A 610 3.24 -22.42 6.64
N THR A 611 2.82 -21.24 6.16
CA THR A 611 3.64 -20.37 5.31
C THR A 611 4.92 -19.92 6.03
N ILE A 612 4.82 -19.38 7.25
CA ILE A 612 5.99 -18.84 8.00
C ILE A 612 6.98 -19.92 8.47
N LEU A 613 6.56 -21.18 8.48
CA LEU A 613 7.45 -22.33 8.74
C LEU A 613 8.37 -22.67 7.56
N ASP A 614 8.11 -22.13 6.37
CA ASP A 614 8.89 -22.36 5.15
C ASP A 614 9.67 -21.09 4.74
N PRO A 615 10.97 -20.98 5.06
CA PRO A 615 11.78 -19.81 4.74
C PRO A 615 12.04 -19.61 3.24
N GLU A 616 11.82 -20.64 2.42
CA GLU A 616 12.08 -20.58 0.98
C GLU A 616 10.92 -19.89 0.22
N LEU A 617 9.76 -19.75 0.86
CA LEU A 617 8.63 -19.01 0.31
C LEU A 617 8.89 -17.51 0.33
N PRO A 618 8.37 -16.76 -0.66
CA PRO A 618 8.45 -15.32 -0.63
C PRO A 618 7.97 -14.70 0.67
N LEU A 619 8.69 -13.66 1.10
CA LEU A 619 8.43 -12.88 2.33
C LEU A 619 8.58 -13.64 3.66
N SER A 620 8.55 -14.97 3.69
CA SER A 620 8.36 -15.73 4.94
C SER A 620 9.48 -15.51 5.96
N ALA A 621 10.74 -15.49 5.53
CA ALA A 621 11.87 -15.18 6.40
C ALA A 621 11.87 -13.72 6.88
N LEU A 622 11.50 -12.78 6.00
CA LEU A 622 11.37 -11.35 6.34
C LEU A 622 10.28 -11.12 7.39
N GLU A 623 9.21 -11.91 7.34
CA GLU A 623 8.05 -11.80 8.21
C GLU A 623 8.23 -12.44 9.59
N TRP A 624 9.34 -13.13 9.86
CA TRP A 624 9.68 -13.54 11.23
C TRP A 624 9.78 -12.35 12.18
N GLU A 625 10.20 -11.19 11.66
CA GLU A 625 10.22 -9.99 12.45
C GLU A 625 8.84 -9.39 12.67
N GLU A 626 7.80 -9.79 11.93
CA GLU A 626 6.39 -9.38 12.17
C GLU A 626 5.68 -10.35 13.14
N TRP A 627 5.71 -11.65 12.84
CA TRP A 627 4.93 -12.67 13.55
C TRP A 627 5.70 -13.38 14.67
N GLY A 628 7.03 -13.35 14.58
CA GLY A 628 7.95 -14.21 15.33
C GLY A 628 8.48 -15.35 14.45
N ASN A 629 9.55 -16.01 14.89
CA ASN A 629 10.12 -17.18 14.20
C ASN A 629 9.64 -18.51 14.84
N PRO A 630 8.60 -19.16 14.30
CA PRO A 630 8.05 -20.40 14.85
C PRO A 630 8.93 -21.63 14.57
N ILE A 631 9.93 -21.54 13.69
CA ILE A 631 10.85 -22.66 13.42
C ILE A 631 11.78 -22.86 14.62
N THR A 632 12.29 -21.76 15.18
CA THR A 632 13.30 -21.79 16.25
C THR A 632 12.71 -21.65 17.64
N ASP A 633 11.52 -21.06 17.79
CA ASP A 633 10.88 -20.80 19.08
C ASP A 633 9.52 -21.51 19.21
N ALA A 634 9.42 -22.41 20.19
CA ALA A 634 8.22 -23.18 20.46
C ALA A 634 7.07 -22.35 21.04
N ASP A 635 7.37 -21.29 21.81
CA ASP A 635 6.34 -20.42 22.37
C ASP A 635 5.72 -19.56 21.25
N VAL A 636 6.56 -19.07 20.32
CA VAL A 636 6.08 -18.40 19.09
C VAL A 636 5.21 -19.34 18.26
N TYR A 637 5.66 -20.58 18.03
CA TYR A 637 4.88 -21.58 17.29
C TYR A 637 3.50 -21.81 17.92
N GLN A 638 3.43 -22.03 19.24
CA GLN A 638 2.15 -22.25 19.93
C GLN A 638 1.27 -21.00 19.91
N TYR A 639 1.87 -19.81 20.05
CA TYR A 639 1.13 -18.56 20.00
C TYR A 639 0.53 -18.32 18.61
N MET A 640 1.32 -18.44 17.54
CA MET A 640 0.84 -18.35 16.16
C MET A 640 -0.28 -19.36 15.89
N LYS A 641 -0.04 -20.64 16.21
CA LYS A 641 -1.03 -21.72 16.04
C LYS A 641 -2.36 -21.41 16.71
N SER A 642 -2.37 -20.63 17.80
CA SER A 642 -3.57 -20.32 18.55
C SER A 642 -4.44 -19.20 17.94
N TYR A 643 -4.02 -18.58 16.84
CA TYR A 643 -4.82 -17.57 16.14
C TYR A 643 -4.86 -17.75 14.61
N THR A 644 -3.93 -18.49 14.00
CA THR A 644 -3.88 -18.63 12.55
C THR A 644 -5.17 -19.26 12.01
N PRO A 645 -5.80 -18.69 10.96
CA PRO A 645 -7.17 -19.05 10.60
C PRO A 645 -7.36 -20.52 10.24
N TYR A 646 -6.42 -21.10 9.50
CA TYR A 646 -6.50 -22.48 9.03
C TYR A 646 -6.54 -23.49 10.18
N GLU A 647 -5.64 -23.39 11.17
CA GLU A 647 -5.59 -24.29 12.33
C GLU A 647 -6.79 -24.13 13.28
N ASN A 648 -7.49 -23.00 13.22
CA ASN A 648 -8.55 -22.64 14.17
C ASN A 648 -9.96 -22.75 13.58
N VAL A 649 -10.11 -23.29 12.36
CA VAL A 649 -11.45 -23.62 11.82
C VAL A 649 -12.12 -24.67 12.72
N ARG A 650 -13.36 -24.38 13.13
CA ARG A 650 -14.12 -25.18 14.11
C ARG A 650 -15.54 -25.45 13.65
N GLU A 651 -16.22 -26.38 14.32
CA GLU A 651 -17.60 -26.75 13.97
C GLU A 651 -18.60 -25.72 14.48
N VAL A 652 -18.93 -24.73 13.64
CA VAL A 652 -19.90 -23.65 13.89
C VAL A 652 -20.60 -23.21 12.63
N ALA A 653 -21.70 -22.46 12.78
CA ALA A 653 -22.33 -21.78 11.66
C ALA A 653 -21.49 -20.55 11.28
N TYR A 654 -20.66 -20.69 10.25
CA TYR A 654 -19.97 -19.54 9.65
C TYR A 654 -20.96 -18.66 8.87
N PRO A 655 -20.70 -17.34 8.79
CA PRO A 655 -21.50 -16.42 7.99
C PRO A 655 -21.25 -16.63 6.50
N LYS A 656 -21.84 -15.77 5.65
CA LYS A 656 -21.42 -15.70 4.24
C LYS A 656 -19.94 -15.35 4.19
N ILE A 657 -19.14 -16.13 3.47
CA ILE A 657 -17.70 -15.86 3.33
C ILE A 657 -17.36 -15.81 1.85
N ALA A 658 -16.60 -14.79 1.45
CA ALA A 658 -15.97 -14.73 0.14
C ALA A 658 -14.45 -14.56 0.30
N ALA A 659 -13.70 -15.54 -0.21
CA ALA A 659 -12.25 -15.47 -0.34
C ALA A 659 -11.92 -15.05 -1.78
N VAL A 660 -11.36 -13.85 -1.96
CA VAL A 660 -10.96 -13.32 -3.27
C VAL A 660 -9.44 -13.42 -3.36
N THR A 661 -8.87 -13.98 -4.43
CA THR A 661 -7.41 -14.12 -4.58
C THR A 661 -6.98 -14.07 -6.05
N SER A 662 -5.68 -14.14 -6.31
CA SER A 662 -5.14 -14.35 -7.66
C SER A 662 -4.16 -15.52 -7.71
N PHE A 663 -4.02 -16.13 -8.90
CA PHE A 663 -3.23 -17.34 -9.12
C PHE A 663 -1.71 -17.09 -9.14
N ASN A 664 -1.27 -15.91 -9.61
CA ASN A 664 0.16 -15.53 -9.63
C ASN A 664 0.53 -14.58 -8.48
N ASP A 665 -0.29 -14.50 -7.43
CA ASP A 665 0.07 -13.77 -6.22
C ASP A 665 1.33 -14.38 -5.57
N THR A 666 2.40 -13.58 -5.51
CA THR A 666 3.70 -13.93 -4.93
C THR A 666 3.85 -13.47 -3.49
N ARG A 667 2.89 -12.71 -2.92
CA ARG A 667 2.94 -12.22 -1.53
C ARG A 667 2.07 -13.07 -0.62
N VAL A 668 0.87 -13.45 -1.07
CA VAL A 668 -0.01 -14.41 -0.41
C VAL A 668 -0.42 -15.47 -1.42
N LEU A 669 0.11 -16.68 -1.27
CA LEU A 669 -0.08 -17.72 -2.29
C LEU A 669 -1.54 -18.14 -2.39
N TYR A 670 -2.03 -18.35 -3.63
CA TYR A 670 -3.42 -18.76 -3.91
C TYR A 670 -3.89 -19.99 -3.10
N VAL A 671 -2.94 -20.85 -2.72
CA VAL A 671 -3.21 -22.09 -2.00
C VAL A 671 -3.78 -21.84 -0.60
N GLU A 672 -3.43 -20.71 0.05
CA GLU A 672 -3.92 -20.40 1.39
C GLU A 672 -5.46 -20.28 1.42
N PRO A 673 -6.08 -19.36 0.64
CA PRO A 673 -7.54 -19.30 0.57
C PRO A 673 -8.17 -20.58 -0.02
N ALA A 674 -7.50 -21.27 -0.96
CA ALA A 674 -8.02 -22.52 -1.53
C ALA A 674 -8.21 -23.61 -0.47
N LYS A 675 -7.21 -23.80 0.39
CA LYS A 675 -7.27 -24.74 1.52
C LYS A 675 -8.29 -24.29 2.56
N TRP A 676 -8.27 -23.02 2.92
CA TRP A 676 -9.16 -22.46 3.95
C TRP A 676 -10.64 -22.62 3.61
N VAL A 677 -11.03 -22.33 2.37
CA VAL A 677 -12.42 -22.48 1.89
C VAL A 677 -12.89 -23.93 2.00
N GLN A 678 -12.05 -24.90 1.62
CA GLN A 678 -12.38 -26.31 1.71
C GLN A 678 -12.53 -26.77 3.17
N LEU A 679 -11.65 -26.32 4.06
CA LEU A 679 -11.73 -26.63 5.48
C LEU A 679 -12.98 -26.01 6.13
N LEU A 680 -13.29 -24.74 5.85
CA LEU A 680 -14.51 -24.06 6.31
C LEU A 680 -15.76 -24.82 5.88
N ARG A 681 -15.88 -25.18 4.59
CA ARG A 681 -17.04 -25.93 4.08
C ARG A 681 -17.16 -27.31 4.71
N SER A 682 -16.06 -27.95 5.06
CA SER A 682 -16.07 -29.26 5.73
C SER A 682 -16.49 -29.20 7.21
N LYS A 683 -16.42 -28.01 7.82
CA LYS A 683 -16.65 -27.79 9.26
C LYS A 683 -17.87 -26.94 9.58
N THR A 684 -18.34 -26.13 8.64
CA THR A 684 -19.51 -25.27 8.87
C THR A 684 -20.74 -26.12 9.22
N THR A 685 -21.47 -25.70 10.26
CA THR A 685 -22.78 -26.25 10.61
C THR A 685 -23.93 -25.39 10.08
N GLY A 686 -23.59 -24.26 9.44
CA GLY A 686 -24.54 -23.31 8.86
C GLY A 686 -24.88 -23.63 7.40
N THR A 687 -25.77 -22.84 6.83
CA THR A 687 -26.20 -22.98 5.42
C THR A 687 -25.77 -21.83 4.53
N GLU A 688 -25.11 -20.82 5.10
CA GLU A 688 -24.64 -19.66 4.35
C GLU A 688 -23.51 -20.06 3.37
N PRO A 689 -23.48 -19.49 2.16
CA PRO A 689 -22.48 -19.80 1.17
C PRO A 689 -21.09 -19.33 1.59
N ILE A 690 -20.10 -20.20 1.35
CA ILE A 690 -18.67 -19.89 1.43
C ILE A 690 -18.13 -20.04 0.01
N VAL A 691 -17.69 -18.95 -0.61
CA VAL A 691 -17.28 -18.89 -2.02
C VAL A 691 -15.81 -18.48 -2.15
N MET A 692 -15.18 -18.91 -3.25
CA MET A 692 -13.85 -18.47 -3.65
C MET A 692 -13.94 -17.84 -5.04
N LYS A 693 -13.37 -16.65 -5.20
CA LYS A 693 -13.12 -16.01 -6.50
C LYS A 693 -11.61 -15.97 -6.72
N ILE A 694 -11.14 -16.54 -7.80
CA ILE A 694 -9.72 -16.51 -8.18
C ILE A 694 -9.53 -15.90 -9.57
N GLU A 695 -8.75 -14.82 -9.63
CA GLU A 695 -8.24 -14.27 -10.88
C GLU A 695 -7.07 -15.15 -11.38
N MET A 696 -7.21 -15.74 -12.56
CA MET A 696 -6.27 -16.75 -13.08
C MET A 696 -5.04 -16.12 -13.76
N ASP A 697 -5.14 -14.87 -14.21
CA ASP A 697 -4.09 -14.19 -14.99
C ASP A 697 -3.37 -13.07 -14.21
N GLY A 698 -3.84 -12.69 -13.02
CA GLY A 698 -3.33 -11.57 -12.21
C GLY A 698 -2.30 -11.95 -11.13
N GLY A 699 -1.78 -10.92 -10.44
CA GLY A 699 -0.86 -11.03 -9.30
C GLY A 699 -1.49 -10.58 -7.97
N HIS A 700 -0.68 -10.11 -7.00
CA HIS A 700 -1.20 -9.67 -5.68
C HIS A 700 -2.24 -8.54 -5.77
N GLY A 701 -2.08 -7.65 -6.76
CA GLY A 701 -3.03 -6.57 -7.04
C GLY A 701 -4.25 -6.99 -7.87
N GLY A 702 -4.41 -8.29 -8.18
CA GLY A 702 -5.39 -8.79 -9.12
C GLY A 702 -4.98 -8.58 -10.58
N ALA A 703 -5.96 -8.49 -11.47
CA ALA A 703 -5.73 -8.18 -12.87
C ALA A 703 -5.39 -6.70 -13.08
N SER A 704 -4.60 -6.39 -14.13
CA SER A 704 -4.16 -5.03 -14.44
C SER A 704 -5.17 -4.26 -15.29
N GLY A 705 -5.16 -2.93 -15.15
CA GLY A 705 -6.05 -2.03 -15.89
C GLY A 705 -7.16 -1.45 -15.01
N ARG A 706 -7.45 -0.16 -15.20
CA ARG A 706 -8.36 0.57 -14.30
C ARG A 706 -9.81 0.09 -14.37
N TYR A 707 -10.31 -0.34 -15.53
CA TYR A 707 -11.71 -0.77 -15.63
C TYR A 707 -11.90 -2.13 -14.96
N VAL A 708 -10.91 -3.00 -15.10
CA VAL A 708 -10.87 -4.29 -14.40
C VAL A 708 -10.93 -4.08 -12.90
N GLN A 709 -10.12 -3.16 -12.35
CA GLN A 709 -10.17 -2.80 -10.92
C GLN A 709 -11.54 -2.28 -10.48
N TRP A 710 -12.26 -1.53 -11.32
CA TRP A 710 -13.61 -1.08 -11.02
C TRP A 710 -14.62 -2.22 -11.00
N HIS A 711 -14.50 -3.20 -11.91
CA HIS A 711 -15.32 -4.40 -11.89
C HIS A 711 -15.06 -5.26 -10.65
N GLU A 712 -13.80 -5.45 -10.26
CA GLU A 712 -13.45 -6.18 -9.04
C GLU A 712 -14.02 -5.50 -7.79
N ARG A 713 -13.87 -4.17 -7.69
CA ARG A 713 -14.46 -3.40 -6.60
C ARG A 713 -15.98 -3.48 -6.58
N ALA A 714 -16.62 -3.43 -7.75
CA ALA A 714 -18.06 -3.56 -7.86
C ALA A 714 -18.54 -4.95 -7.42
N TRP A 715 -17.76 -6.00 -7.69
CA TRP A 715 -18.02 -7.34 -7.20
C TRP A 715 -17.98 -7.42 -5.66
N ASP A 716 -16.92 -6.90 -5.05
CA ASP A 716 -16.77 -6.87 -3.58
C ASP A 716 -17.95 -6.14 -2.92
N TYR A 717 -18.30 -4.98 -3.45
CA TYR A 717 -19.34 -4.13 -2.89
C TYR A 717 -20.73 -4.70 -3.12
N ALA A 718 -20.98 -5.34 -4.27
CA ALA A 718 -22.23 -6.04 -4.52
C ALA A 718 -22.39 -7.23 -3.57
N PHE A 719 -21.33 -8.03 -3.34
CA PHE A 719 -21.36 -9.15 -2.41
C PHE A 719 -21.71 -8.67 -0.98
N ILE A 720 -21.07 -7.60 -0.50
CA ILE A 720 -21.35 -7.02 0.81
C ILE A 720 -22.76 -6.43 0.87
N ALA A 721 -23.13 -5.57 -0.07
CA ALA A 721 -24.42 -4.88 -0.06
C ALA A 721 -25.60 -5.87 -0.17
N ASP A 722 -25.49 -6.90 -1.02
CA ASP A 722 -26.47 -7.98 -1.13
C ASP A 722 -26.54 -8.80 0.17
N SER A 723 -25.39 -9.15 0.74
CA SER A 723 -25.33 -9.89 2.01
C SER A 723 -26.01 -9.16 3.17
N LEU A 724 -25.96 -7.82 3.14
CA LEU A 724 -26.58 -6.94 4.13
C LEU A 724 -28.01 -6.52 3.77
N GLY A 725 -28.55 -6.94 2.61
CA GLY A 725 -29.85 -6.50 2.11
C GLY A 725 -29.94 -4.98 1.87
N ALA A 726 -28.82 -4.34 1.56
CA ALA A 726 -28.68 -2.90 1.32
C ALA A 726 -28.37 -2.63 -0.16
N THR A 727 -29.24 -3.11 -1.06
CA THR A 727 -29.01 -3.08 -2.52
C THR A 727 -29.54 -1.82 -3.21
N GLU A 728 -30.53 -1.16 -2.61
CA GLU A 728 -31.23 0.01 -3.15
C GLU A 728 -30.59 1.33 -2.71
N LEU A 729 -30.58 2.31 -3.61
CA LEU A 729 -30.14 3.67 -3.29
C LEU A 729 -31.12 4.36 -2.35
N LEU A 730 -30.60 5.18 -1.44
CA LEU A 730 -31.41 6.08 -0.63
C LEU A 730 -32.08 7.16 -1.51
N PRO A 731 -33.25 7.69 -1.11
CA PRO A 731 -33.91 8.77 -1.84
C PRO A 731 -32.97 9.97 -2.07
N GLY A 732 -32.80 10.36 -3.34
CA GLY A 732 -31.93 11.48 -3.74
C GLY A 732 -30.43 11.18 -3.75
N ALA A 733 -30.03 9.91 -3.51
CA ALA A 733 -28.65 9.44 -3.66
C ALA A 733 -28.39 8.89 -5.07
N GLY A 734 -27.11 8.67 -5.41
CA GLY A 734 -26.69 8.18 -6.73
C GLY A 734 -26.32 9.29 -7.72
N LEU A 735 -26.11 8.89 -8.97
CA LEU A 735 -25.76 9.80 -10.07
C LEU A 735 -26.94 10.74 -10.39
N LYS A 736 -26.66 12.04 -10.53
CA LYS A 736 -27.64 13.09 -10.86
C LYS A 736 -27.60 13.50 -12.33
#